data_AF-A0A416TSD9-F1
#
_entry.id   AF-A0A416TSD9-F1
#
_cell.length_a   1.000
_cell.length_b   1.000
_cell.length_c   1.000
_cell.angle_alpha   90.00
_cell.angle_beta   90.00
_cell.angle_gamma   90.00
#
_symmetry.space_group_name_H-M   'P 1'
#
loop_
_entity.id
_entity.type
_entity.pdbx_description
1 polymer ?
#
loop_
_entity_poly.entity_id
_entity_poly.type
_entity_poly.pdbx_seq_one_letter_code
_entity_poly.pdbx_strand_id
1 'polypeptide(L)'
;MPQKQGIQLNKYTPDYVVFDLETTGISRTFDDVVEISAVKVRSGQVVDEFSTLVNPGRHIPAGASQVNGITDQMVADCPLFSQVLQEFLNFTEGLTLVGHNIASFDMKFIWRDAEKYYGELVPNDYVDTLKVARRHLSELPRHRLVDLAEYYGISSEGAHRALNDCRMNQQVYERMVAEMRKKRAIQHEYTGRKAETDNTGVSKTEGNAADRNGIAKQSAKPAHPTVTLRGVVERITYQNPENGYTVLKCAVKNHKDLVTVIGSLLDVNVGSVLLIYGNWKVDSKYGRQFVAETWEETLPATIYGIEKYLGSGLIKGVGPKFAKRIVGLFGTETLDVIECEISRLKEVEGIGEKRIRQIKESWQKQKEIKNVMLFLQDHGVSTAYAAKIYRQYGNESIEKVKENPFRLADDIWGIGFRTADGIAQKLGFEKEAFVRLRSGILYTLSSLADEGHVYARKKQLIDRATELLEAEESSVIMTLDQMMADQDLFGQKIAEEEQAIYLPAFYYAETGTAGKLKRLLEAPAEDPLWKSLMAAREKTCNQELSIDVRKIEQKLQMEYDEVQAEAIRQAATCKVMVLTGGPGTGKTTTVRGIISAYQTFGLNILLAAPTGRAAKRMTEATGLEAKTLHRLLEAKPPEGYQKNEENPLEGDVLIVDECSMIDIVLMNALLRAIPPHMRLVLVGDIDQLPSVGAGNVLRDLMDSGVCKVVRLTKIFRQAQSSRIIMNAHRINEGLMPDLSNGKTTDFFFTEKEDPEEAVAEIVNLVQTKLSRYYQTPSSQIQVLTPMQKGVVGATNLNLALQAALNPTGDGLRRSGYIFRVNDKVMQIRNNYDKEIFNGDIGIVASVDIQGRTLQVDFDGHLIEYDASELDELVHAYATTIHKAQGSEYPIVVMPVLMNHYVMLQRNLIYTGITRAKKILVLVGTKKAISYAVHHVTVNRRNTLLKERLQGEIQKGTDNDR
;
A
#
# COMPACT_ATOMS: atom_id res chain seq x y z
N MET A 1 -50.64 11.80 -18.21
CA MET A 1 -50.14 11.38 -16.88
C MET A 1 -48.64 11.60 -16.88
N PRO A 2 -47.99 11.99 -15.77
CA PRO A 2 -46.53 12.02 -15.73
C PRO A 2 -46.01 10.60 -16.01
N GLN A 3 -45.13 10.44 -17.01
CA GLN A 3 -44.48 9.16 -17.32
C GLN A 3 -43.76 8.69 -16.05
N LYS A 4 -44.14 7.52 -15.54
CA LYS A 4 -43.51 6.91 -14.37
C LYS A 4 -42.54 5.84 -14.85
N GLN A 5 -41.30 5.91 -14.38
CA GLN A 5 -40.31 4.86 -14.63
C GLN A 5 -40.78 3.54 -14.01
N GLY A 6 -40.63 2.44 -14.75
CA GLY A 6 -41.02 1.11 -14.29
C GLY A 6 -40.30 0.68 -13.01
N ILE A 7 -40.95 -0.13 -12.19
CA ILE A 7 -40.42 -0.59 -10.90
C ILE A 7 -39.99 -2.06 -10.98
N GLN A 8 -39.03 -2.42 -10.12
CA GLN A 8 -38.66 -3.82 -9.99
C GLN A 8 -39.77 -4.63 -9.31
N LEU A 9 -40.25 -5.68 -9.97
CA LEU A 9 -41.21 -6.63 -9.44
C LEU A 9 -40.51 -7.80 -8.74
N ASN A 10 -41.14 -8.29 -7.67
CA ASN A 10 -40.72 -9.49 -6.93
C ASN A 10 -41.77 -10.61 -7.04
N LYS A 11 -42.67 -10.52 -8.02
CA LYS A 11 -43.77 -11.46 -8.26
C LYS A 11 -43.70 -11.94 -9.70
N TYR A 12 -44.13 -13.18 -9.92
CA TYR A 12 -44.22 -13.76 -11.25
C TYR A 12 -45.27 -13.04 -12.10
N THR A 13 -44.94 -12.84 -13.37
CA THR A 13 -45.84 -12.34 -14.41
C THR A 13 -45.97 -13.42 -15.50
N PRO A 14 -47.19 -13.74 -15.95
CA PRO A 14 -47.43 -14.82 -16.93
C PRO A 14 -46.99 -14.46 -18.35
N ASP A 15 -47.00 -13.16 -18.67
CA ASP A 15 -46.59 -12.62 -19.95
C ASP A 15 -45.45 -11.63 -19.70
N TYR A 16 -44.32 -11.84 -20.39
CA TYR A 16 -43.09 -11.08 -20.17
C TYR A 16 -42.18 -11.13 -21.39
N VAL A 17 -41.19 -10.24 -21.43
CA VAL A 17 -40.10 -10.28 -22.41
C VAL A 17 -38.80 -10.50 -21.67
N VAL A 18 -38.07 -11.56 -22.00
CA VAL A 18 -36.68 -11.71 -21.54
C VAL A 18 -35.79 -10.93 -22.49
N PHE A 19 -34.85 -10.14 -22.01
CA PHE A 19 -33.86 -9.52 -22.88
C PHE A 19 -32.47 -9.51 -22.24
N ASP A 20 -31.46 -9.39 -23.10
CA ASP A 20 -30.04 -9.42 -22.74
C ASP A 20 -29.25 -8.54 -23.73
N LEU A 21 -28.17 -7.92 -23.25
CA LEU A 21 -27.31 -7.04 -24.03
C LEU A 21 -25.86 -7.53 -24.02
N GLU A 22 -25.22 -7.51 -25.18
CA GLU A 22 -23.76 -7.54 -25.28
C GLU A 22 -23.24 -6.11 -25.48
N THR A 23 -22.13 -5.78 -24.83
CA THR A 23 -21.58 -4.40 -24.81
C THR A 23 -20.09 -4.36 -25.11
N THR A 24 -19.57 -3.16 -25.40
CA THR A 24 -18.12 -2.94 -25.57
C THR A 24 -17.34 -3.07 -24.26
N GLY A 25 -18.03 -3.11 -23.11
CA GLY A 25 -17.41 -3.12 -21.79
C GLY A 25 -18.44 -3.15 -20.65
N ILE A 26 -17.98 -3.13 -19.40
CA ILE A 26 -18.83 -3.26 -18.20
C ILE A 26 -19.36 -1.92 -17.66
N SER A 27 -18.91 -0.79 -18.19
CA SER A 27 -19.26 0.54 -17.70
C SER A 27 -20.50 1.09 -18.40
N ARG A 28 -21.62 1.14 -17.67
CA ARG A 28 -22.85 1.83 -18.11
C ARG A 28 -22.68 3.29 -18.53
N THR A 29 -21.58 3.95 -18.13
CA THR A 29 -21.36 5.37 -18.45
C THR A 29 -20.63 5.53 -19.79
N PHE A 30 -19.70 4.64 -20.06
CA PHE A 30 -18.73 4.82 -21.15
C PHE A 30 -18.85 3.78 -22.25
N ASP A 31 -19.49 2.63 -22.01
CA ASP A 31 -19.62 1.56 -22.99
C ASP A 31 -20.92 1.64 -23.79
N ASP A 32 -20.91 0.99 -24.96
CA ASP A 32 -22.02 0.98 -25.91
C ASP A 32 -22.48 -0.45 -26.19
N VAL A 33 -23.73 -0.59 -26.65
CA VAL A 33 -24.34 -1.89 -26.97
C VAL A 33 -23.87 -2.37 -28.34
N VAL A 34 -23.49 -3.64 -28.45
CA VAL A 34 -23.05 -4.32 -29.69
C VAL A 34 -24.01 -5.41 -30.15
N GLU A 35 -24.84 -5.96 -29.25
CA GLU A 35 -25.95 -6.86 -29.58
C GLU A 35 -27.08 -6.63 -28.58
N ILE A 36 -28.32 -6.65 -29.06
CA ILE A 36 -29.51 -6.70 -28.22
C ILE A 36 -30.37 -7.85 -28.70
N SER A 37 -30.79 -8.70 -27.76
CA SER A 37 -31.73 -9.78 -28.05
C SER A 37 -32.84 -9.82 -27.00
N ALA A 38 -34.03 -10.24 -27.44
CA ALA A 38 -35.21 -10.35 -26.61
C ALA A 38 -36.11 -11.49 -27.06
N VAL A 39 -36.77 -12.13 -26.11
CA VAL A 39 -37.67 -13.27 -26.31
C VAL A 39 -38.99 -12.96 -25.61
N LYS A 40 -40.07 -12.88 -26.39
CA LYS A 40 -41.42 -12.62 -25.88
C LYS A 40 -42.06 -13.93 -25.46
N VAL A 41 -42.55 -13.98 -24.24
CA VAL A 41 -43.13 -15.17 -23.62
C VAL A 41 -44.56 -14.89 -23.23
N ARG A 42 -45.48 -15.79 -23.60
CA ARG A 42 -46.86 -15.78 -23.12
C ARG A 42 -47.22 -17.15 -22.58
N SER A 43 -47.75 -17.18 -21.36
CA SER A 43 -48.13 -18.44 -20.68
C SER A 43 -46.99 -19.49 -20.67
N GLY A 44 -45.74 -19.04 -20.51
CA GLY A 44 -44.55 -19.88 -20.45
C GLY A 44 -44.03 -20.40 -21.80
N GLN A 45 -44.64 -20.01 -22.92
CA GLN A 45 -44.17 -20.35 -24.27
C GLN A 45 -43.59 -19.13 -24.99
N VAL A 46 -42.49 -19.33 -25.71
CA VAL A 46 -41.91 -18.31 -26.60
C VAL A 46 -42.85 -18.09 -27.79
N VAL A 47 -43.30 -16.85 -27.98
CA VAL A 47 -44.23 -16.48 -29.05
C VAL A 47 -43.62 -15.58 -30.11
N ASP A 48 -42.50 -14.94 -29.81
CA ASP A 48 -41.83 -13.97 -30.69
C ASP A 48 -40.38 -13.75 -30.24
N GLU A 49 -39.47 -13.41 -31.15
CA GLU A 49 -38.04 -13.16 -30.86
C GLU A 49 -37.56 -11.92 -31.61
N PHE A 50 -36.66 -11.17 -30.97
CA PHE A 50 -36.00 -9.99 -31.51
C PHE A 50 -34.50 -10.15 -31.27
N SER A 51 -33.65 -10.01 -32.28
CA SER A 51 -32.20 -10.13 -32.11
C SER A 51 -31.50 -9.37 -33.22
N THR A 52 -30.64 -8.43 -32.83
CA THR A 52 -29.98 -7.50 -33.75
C THR A 52 -28.58 -7.16 -33.26
N LEU A 53 -27.58 -7.28 -34.14
CA LEU A 53 -26.25 -6.70 -33.95
C LEU A 53 -26.31 -5.19 -34.16
N VAL A 54 -25.50 -4.47 -33.39
CA VAL A 54 -25.54 -3.01 -33.30
C VAL A 54 -24.14 -2.47 -33.58
N ASN A 55 -24.06 -1.46 -34.43
CA ASN A 55 -22.82 -0.70 -34.59
C ASN A 55 -22.67 0.26 -33.39
N PRO A 56 -21.66 0.08 -32.52
CA PRO A 56 -21.47 0.94 -31.35
C PRO A 56 -20.85 2.31 -31.71
N GLY A 57 -20.44 2.53 -32.96
CA GLY A 57 -19.76 3.75 -33.39
C GLY A 57 -18.34 3.92 -32.85
N ARG A 58 -17.78 2.88 -32.23
CA ARG A 58 -16.43 2.83 -31.62
C ARG A 58 -15.80 1.46 -31.80
N HIS A 59 -14.50 1.37 -31.53
CA HIS A 59 -13.79 0.09 -31.53
C HIS A 59 -14.28 -0.81 -30.37
N ILE A 60 -14.52 -2.09 -30.68
CA ILE A 60 -14.85 -3.13 -29.70
C ILE A 60 -13.55 -3.65 -29.07
N PRO A 61 -13.35 -3.51 -27.74
CA PRO A 61 -12.17 -4.03 -27.07
C PRO A 61 -12.03 -5.56 -27.22
N ALA A 62 -10.80 -6.04 -27.37
CA ALA A 62 -10.52 -7.46 -27.58
C ALA A 62 -11.08 -8.36 -26.45
N GLY A 63 -11.10 -7.87 -25.21
CA GLY A 63 -11.73 -8.57 -24.08
C GLY A 63 -13.23 -8.79 -24.26
N ALA A 64 -13.96 -7.80 -24.78
CA ALA A 64 -15.39 -7.95 -25.10
C ALA A 64 -15.58 -8.96 -26.24
N SER A 65 -14.80 -8.83 -27.33
CA SER A 65 -14.84 -9.78 -28.45
C SER A 65 -14.49 -11.22 -28.05
N GLN A 66 -13.60 -11.42 -27.07
CA GLN A 66 -13.28 -12.76 -26.57
C GLN A 66 -14.44 -13.39 -25.80
N VAL A 67 -15.25 -12.58 -25.11
CA VAL A 67 -16.41 -13.03 -24.34
C VAL A 67 -17.59 -13.32 -25.28
N ASN A 68 -17.98 -12.35 -26.11
CA ASN A 68 -19.20 -12.45 -26.91
C ASN A 68 -19.01 -12.88 -28.38
N GLY A 69 -17.76 -12.96 -28.84
CA GLY A 69 -17.44 -13.33 -30.22
C GLY A 69 -17.76 -12.27 -31.28
N ILE A 70 -18.17 -11.06 -30.88
CA ILE A 70 -18.53 -9.96 -31.79
C ILE A 70 -17.30 -9.12 -32.09
N THR A 71 -16.98 -8.96 -33.37
CA THR A 71 -15.82 -8.18 -33.84
C THR A 71 -16.27 -6.90 -34.53
N ASP A 72 -15.39 -5.89 -34.65
CA ASP A 72 -15.70 -4.65 -35.37
C ASP A 72 -16.18 -4.91 -36.80
N GLN A 73 -15.62 -5.93 -37.46
CA GLN A 73 -16.00 -6.31 -38.81
C GLN A 73 -17.44 -6.81 -38.90
N MET A 74 -17.95 -7.46 -37.85
CA MET A 74 -19.32 -7.98 -37.81
C MET A 74 -20.37 -6.87 -37.67
N VAL A 75 -20.01 -5.76 -37.02
CA VAL A 75 -20.95 -4.67 -36.70
C VAL A 75 -20.79 -3.44 -37.58
N ALA A 76 -19.77 -3.37 -38.44
CA ALA A 76 -19.45 -2.19 -39.23
C ALA A 76 -20.64 -1.68 -40.07
N ASP A 77 -21.39 -2.59 -40.69
CA ASP A 77 -22.56 -2.28 -41.54
C ASP A 77 -23.91 -2.42 -40.80
N CYS A 78 -23.89 -2.67 -39.49
CA CYS A 78 -25.11 -2.82 -38.68
C CYS A 78 -25.72 -1.46 -38.30
N PRO A 79 -27.03 -1.42 -37.98
CA PRO A 79 -27.70 -0.21 -37.53
C PRO A 79 -27.11 0.33 -36.21
N LEU A 80 -27.24 1.65 -36.01
CA LEU A 80 -26.86 2.29 -34.74
C LEU A 80 -27.88 1.95 -33.64
N PHE A 81 -27.43 1.97 -32.38
CA PHE A 81 -28.30 1.63 -31.25
C PHE A 81 -29.56 2.50 -31.16
N SER A 82 -29.47 3.78 -31.56
CA SER A 82 -30.60 4.71 -31.58
C SER A 82 -31.71 4.32 -32.58
N GLN A 83 -31.47 3.41 -33.51
CA GLN A 83 -32.52 2.88 -34.40
C GLN A 83 -33.11 1.60 -33.80
N VAL A 84 -32.23 0.71 -33.36
CA VAL A 84 -32.60 -0.60 -32.79
C VAL A 84 -33.37 -0.44 -31.46
N LEU A 85 -33.02 0.56 -30.65
CA LEU A 85 -33.68 0.81 -29.36
C LEU A 85 -35.16 1.16 -29.54
N GLN A 86 -35.55 1.94 -30.56
CA GLN A 86 -36.95 2.25 -30.82
C GLN A 86 -37.75 0.98 -31.17
N GLU A 87 -37.18 0.09 -31.97
CA GLU A 87 -37.80 -1.18 -32.33
C GLU A 87 -37.97 -2.08 -31.11
N PHE A 88 -36.96 -2.13 -30.24
CA PHE A 88 -37.01 -2.86 -28.98
C PHE A 88 -38.07 -2.31 -28.01
N LEU A 89 -38.20 -0.98 -27.88
CA LEU A 89 -39.24 -0.37 -27.04
C LEU A 89 -40.65 -0.70 -27.56
N ASN A 90 -40.85 -0.69 -28.90
CA ASN A 90 -42.11 -1.12 -29.50
C ASN A 90 -42.37 -2.62 -29.28
N PHE A 91 -41.32 -3.46 -29.37
CA PHE A 91 -41.44 -4.90 -29.15
C PHE A 91 -41.87 -5.27 -27.72
N THR A 92 -41.47 -4.44 -26.74
CA THR A 92 -41.67 -4.65 -25.31
C THR A 92 -42.87 -3.91 -24.73
N GLU A 93 -43.59 -3.13 -25.54
CA GLU A 93 -44.65 -2.25 -25.08
C GLU A 93 -45.70 -2.99 -24.22
N GLY A 94 -45.94 -2.47 -23.01
CA GLY A 94 -46.95 -3.00 -22.08
C GLY A 94 -46.61 -4.32 -21.40
N LEU A 95 -45.40 -4.89 -21.61
CA LEU A 95 -44.96 -6.16 -21.02
C LEU A 95 -43.89 -5.95 -19.94
N THR A 96 -43.82 -6.87 -18.98
CA THR A 96 -42.76 -6.90 -17.96
C THR A 96 -41.46 -7.41 -18.55
N LEU A 97 -40.34 -6.72 -18.29
CA LEU A 97 -39.01 -7.13 -18.73
C LEU A 97 -38.39 -8.10 -17.73
N VAL A 98 -37.68 -9.12 -18.21
CA VAL A 98 -37.04 -10.15 -17.37
C VAL A 98 -35.61 -10.30 -17.84
N GLY A 99 -34.67 -10.42 -16.90
CA GLY A 99 -33.26 -10.55 -17.23
C GLY A 99 -32.45 -10.97 -16.01
N HIS A 100 -31.23 -11.45 -16.23
CA HIS A 100 -30.37 -11.94 -15.16
C HIS A 100 -29.36 -10.85 -14.82
N ASN A 101 -29.41 -10.29 -13.59
CA ASN A 101 -28.69 -9.07 -13.23
C ASN A 101 -29.16 -7.80 -13.98
N ILE A 102 -30.34 -7.86 -14.58
CA ILE A 102 -30.92 -6.83 -15.45
C ILE A 102 -31.03 -5.45 -14.78
N ALA A 103 -31.23 -5.41 -13.46
CA ALA A 103 -31.42 -4.17 -12.70
C ALA A 103 -30.10 -3.41 -12.54
N SER A 104 -28.99 -4.13 -12.47
CA SER A 104 -27.67 -3.57 -12.21
C SER A 104 -26.92 -3.25 -13.50
N PHE A 105 -27.31 -3.89 -14.61
CA PHE A 105 -26.62 -3.84 -15.90
C PHE A 105 -27.56 -3.38 -17.03
N ASP A 106 -28.31 -4.28 -17.66
CA ASP A 106 -29.01 -4.06 -18.93
C ASP A 106 -29.99 -2.89 -18.90
N MET A 107 -30.83 -2.80 -17.86
CA MET A 107 -31.80 -1.71 -17.70
C MET A 107 -31.12 -0.34 -17.64
N LYS A 108 -29.87 -0.25 -17.15
CA LYS A 108 -29.17 1.01 -17.06
C LYS A 108 -28.71 1.52 -18.42
N PHE A 109 -28.34 0.62 -19.34
CA PHE A 109 -28.08 1.00 -20.73
C PHE A 109 -29.37 1.46 -21.39
N ILE A 110 -30.45 0.68 -21.26
CA ILE A 110 -31.77 1.03 -21.81
C ILE A 110 -32.27 2.40 -21.30
N TRP A 111 -32.21 2.67 -19.99
CA TRP A 111 -32.61 3.98 -19.44
C TRP A 111 -31.73 5.12 -19.92
N ARG A 112 -30.41 4.95 -19.87
CA ARG A 112 -29.45 5.96 -20.31
C ARG A 112 -29.70 6.33 -21.77
N ASP A 113 -29.83 5.33 -22.63
CA ASP A 113 -29.93 5.56 -24.08
C ASP A 113 -31.34 6.01 -24.49
N ALA A 114 -32.40 5.56 -23.82
CA ALA A 114 -33.75 6.08 -24.05
C ALA A 114 -33.86 7.56 -23.65
N GLU A 115 -33.27 7.95 -22.50
CA GLU A 115 -33.20 9.34 -22.08
C GLU A 115 -32.35 10.18 -23.05
N LYS A 116 -31.19 9.65 -23.46
CA LYS A 116 -30.26 10.32 -24.40
C LYS A 116 -30.86 10.55 -25.79
N TYR A 117 -31.53 9.54 -26.37
CA TYR A 117 -32.00 9.60 -27.75
C TYR A 117 -33.43 10.13 -27.91
N TYR A 118 -34.31 9.87 -26.94
CA TYR A 118 -35.74 10.20 -27.05
C TYR A 118 -36.25 11.11 -25.93
N GLY A 119 -35.51 11.28 -24.84
CA GLY A 119 -35.95 12.05 -23.67
C GLY A 119 -37.14 11.41 -22.94
N GLU A 120 -37.34 10.10 -23.11
CA GLU A 120 -38.48 9.35 -22.54
C GLU A 120 -38.05 8.45 -21.38
N LEU A 121 -38.94 8.28 -20.40
CA LEU A 121 -38.76 7.30 -19.34
C LEU A 121 -39.36 5.95 -19.76
N VAL A 122 -38.59 4.88 -19.64
CA VAL A 122 -39.06 3.51 -19.94
C VAL A 122 -40.05 3.05 -18.85
N PRO A 123 -41.34 2.84 -19.19
CA PRO A 123 -42.38 2.59 -18.19
C PRO A 123 -42.48 1.12 -17.78
N ASN A 124 -41.77 0.22 -18.47
CA ASN A 124 -41.85 -1.22 -18.24
C ASN A 124 -41.33 -1.60 -16.85
N ASP A 125 -42.20 -2.25 -16.06
CA ASP A 125 -41.79 -2.96 -14.87
C ASP A 125 -40.85 -4.12 -15.24
N TYR A 126 -39.94 -4.51 -14.33
CA TYR A 126 -38.92 -5.52 -14.62
C TYR A 126 -38.66 -6.51 -13.47
N VAL A 127 -38.22 -7.73 -13.80
CA VAL A 127 -37.85 -8.78 -12.85
C VAL A 127 -36.38 -9.17 -13.05
N ASP A 128 -35.60 -9.06 -11.99
CA ASP A 128 -34.21 -9.50 -11.96
C ASP A 128 -34.12 -10.94 -11.43
N THR A 129 -33.87 -11.89 -12.33
CA THR A 129 -33.85 -13.32 -12.01
C THR A 129 -32.72 -13.71 -11.08
N LEU A 130 -31.60 -12.96 -11.06
CA LEU A 130 -30.50 -13.16 -10.10
C LEU A 130 -30.95 -12.89 -8.67
N LYS A 131 -31.67 -11.77 -8.45
CA LYS A 131 -32.24 -11.46 -7.13
C LYS A 131 -33.29 -12.47 -6.70
N VAL A 132 -34.09 -12.97 -7.64
CA VAL A 132 -35.07 -14.03 -7.37
C VAL A 132 -34.36 -15.33 -7.00
N ALA A 133 -33.31 -15.72 -7.72
CA ALA A 133 -32.52 -16.93 -7.48
C ALA A 133 -31.81 -16.87 -6.12
N ARG A 134 -31.13 -15.77 -5.78
CA ARG A 134 -30.45 -15.59 -4.48
C ARG A 134 -31.40 -15.75 -3.29
N ARG A 135 -32.67 -15.35 -3.43
CA ARG A 135 -33.69 -15.53 -2.37
C ARG A 135 -34.27 -16.95 -2.34
N HIS A 136 -34.52 -17.56 -3.49
CA HIS A 136 -35.21 -18.85 -3.55
C HIS A 136 -34.28 -20.06 -3.40
N LEU A 137 -33.05 -19.92 -3.91
CA LEU A 137 -32.02 -20.95 -3.97
C LEU A 137 -30.82 -20.52 -3.13
N SER A 138 -31.05 -20.02 -1.92
CA SER A 138 -30.00 -19.48 -1.04
C SER A 138 -28.92 -20.50 -0.65
N GLU A 139 -29.19 -21.79 -0.85
CA GLU A 139 -28.26 -22.89 -0.55
C GLU A 139 -27.25 -23.15 -1.67
N LEU A 140 -27.44 -22.61 -2.88
CA LEU A 140 -26.47 -22.73 -3.95
C LEU A 140 -25.25 -21.83 -3.69
N PRO A 141 -24.02 -22.34 -3.93
CA PRO A 141 -22.79 -21.58 -3.69
C PRO A 141 -22.58 -20.44 -4.69
N ARG A 142 -23.19 -20.54 -5.88
CA ARG A 142 -23.13 -19.54 -6.96
C ARG A 142 -24.49 -19.46 -7.66
N HIS A 143 -24.78 -18.29 -8.23
CA HIS A 143 -26.06 -18.00 -8.88
C HIS A 143 -25.89 -17.38 -10.27
N ARG A 144 -24.74 -17.59 -10.95
CA ARG A 144 -24.60 -17.13 -12.34
C ARG A 144 -25.62 -17.86 -13.21
N LEU A 145 -26.02 -17.27 -14.32
CA LEU A 145 -27.03 -17.87 -15.20
C LEU A 145 -26.64 -19.28 -15.65
N VAL A 146 -25.36 -19.49 -16.00
CA VAL A 146 -24.81 -20.81 -16.36
C VAL A 146 -24.87 -21.81 -15.20
N ASP A 147 -24.55 -21.38 -13.97
CA ASP A 147 -24.63 -22.24 -12.78
C ASP A 147 -26.09 -22.67 -12.50
N LEU A 148 -27.05 -21.76 -12.71
CA LEU A 148 -28.48 -22.05 -12.57
C LEU A 148 -28.99 -22.96 -13.69
N ALA A 149 -28.52 -22.76 -14.91
CA ALA A 149 -28.86 -23.63 -16.04
C ALA A 149 -28.37 -25.06 -15.79
N GLU A 150 -27.13 -25.22 -15.35
CA GLU A 150 -26.56 -26.52 -14.97
C GLU A 150 -27.38 -27.18 -13.85
N TYR A 151 -27.74 -26.43 -12.80
CA TYR A 151 -28.58 -26.93 -11.71
C TYR A 151 -29.93 -27.49 -12.19
N TYR A 152 -30.56 -26.85 -13.18
CA TYR A 152 -31.83 -27.30 -13.75
C TYR A 152 -31.69 -28.28 -14.94
N GLY A 153 -30.45 -28.66 -15.31
CA GLY A 153 -30.17 -29.54 -16.45
C GLY A 153 -30.49 -28.90 -17.81
N ILE A 154 -30.33 -27.58 -17.93
CA ILE A 154 -30.50 -26.80 -19.16
C ILE A 154 -29.13 -26.67 -19.84
N SER A 155 -29.07 -26.80 -21.18
CA SER A 155 -27.82 -26.65 -21.93
C SER A 155 -27.29 -25.22 -21.84
N SER A 156 -25.99 -25.08 -21.59
CA SER A 156 -25.25 -23.81 -21.60
C SER A 156 -24.41 -23.60 -22.87
N GLU A 157 -24.66 -24.41 -23.91
CA GLU A 157 -23.95 -24.31 -25.19
C GLU A 157 -24.27 -22.97 -25.88
N GLY A 158 -23.23 -22.17 -26.15
CA GLY A 158 -23.37 -20.85 -26.78
C GLY A 158 -23.75 -19.71 -25.83
N ALA A 159 -23.50 -19.84 -24.53
CA ALA A 159 -23.55 -18.72 -23.56
C ALA A 159 -22.64 -17.55 -24.00
N HIS A 160 -22.96 -16.33 -23.55
CA HIS A 160 -22.33 -15.06 -24.00
C HIS A 160 -22.72 -14.67 -25.43
N ARG A 161 -23.97 -14.98 -25.77
CA ARG A 161 -24.66 -14.48 -26.96
C ARG A 161 -26.05 -14.11 -26.49
N ALA A 162 -26.43 -12.85 -26.68
CA ALA A 162 -27.63 -12.29 -26.06
C ALA A 162 -28.89 -13.15 -26.28
N LEU A 163 -29.09 -13.73 -27.47
CA LEU A 163 -30.27 -14.56 -27.76
C LEU A 163 -30.25 -15.90 -27.00
N ASN A 164 -29.09 -16.54 -26.90
CA ASN A 164 -28.94 -17.79 -26.17
C ASN A 164 -29.13 -17.56 -24.67
N ASP A 165 -28.58 -16.48 -24.14
CA ASP A 165 -28.75 -16.09 -22.75
C ASP A 165 -30.21 -15.72 -22.44
N CYS A 166 -30.93 -15.07 -23.36
CA CYS A 166 -32.38 -14.87 -23.25
C CYS A 166 -33.14 -16.21 -23.12
N ARG A 167 -32.85 -17.18 -24.00
CA ARG A 167 -33.52 -18.50 -23.95
C ARG A 167 -33.16 -19.29 -22.70
N MET A 168 -31.90 -19.25 -22.28
CA MET A 168 -31.43 -19.89 -21.06
C MET A 168 -32.11 -19.29 -19.83
N ASN A 169 -32.15 -17.97 -19.74
CA ASN A 169 -32.80 -17.25 -18.65
C ASN A 169 -34.31 -17.47 -18.63
N GLN A 170 -34.96 -17.53 -19.79
CA GLN A 170 -36.37 -17.90 -19.90
C GLN A 170 -36.64 -19.27 -19.27
N GLN A 171 -35.85 -20.29 -19.63
CA GLN A 171 -36.02 -21.65 -19.12
C GLN A 171 -35.74 -21.74 -17.62
N VAL A 172 -34.66 -21.09 -17.16
CA VAL A 172 -34.31 -21.01 -15.73
C VAL A 172 -35.43 -20.34 -14.94
N TYR A 173 -35.97 -19.23 -15.44
CA TYR A 173 -37.05 -18.49 -14.79
C TYR A 173 -38.33 -19.34 -14.67
N GLU A 174 -38.75 -20.04 -15.72
CA GLU A 174 -39.93 -20.92 -15.67
C GLU A 174 -39.74 -22.11 -14.72
N ARG A 175 -38.54 -22.71 -14.69
CA ARG A 175 -38.20 -23.79 -13.73
C ARG A 175 -38.27 -23.31 -12.29
N MET A 176 -37.69 -22.14 -12.01
CA MET A 176 -37.76 -21.50 -10.68
C MET A 176 -39.21 -21.22 -10.26
N VAL A 177 -40.04 -20.71 -11.17
CA VAL A 177 -41.46 -20.42 -10.90
C VAL A 177 -42.24 -21.70 -10.62
N ALA A 178 -42.01 -22.76 -11.38
CA ALA A 178 -42.64 -24.06 -11.16
C ALA A 178 -42.30 -24.63 -9.77
N GLU A 179 -41.05 -24.50 -9.32
CA GLU A 179 -40.61 -24.93 -7.99
C GLU A 179 -41.26 -24.08 -6.88
N MET A 180 -41.31 -22.76 -7.04
CA MET A 180 -42.00 -21.85 -6.11
C MET A 180 -43.49 -22.17 -5.97
N ARG A 181 -44.17 -22.49 -7.08
CA ARG A 181 -45.59 -22.89 -7.09
C ARG A 181 -45.80 -24.23 -6.38
N LYS A 182 -44.93 -25.23 -6.61
CA LYS A 182 -44.97 -26.52 -5.89
C LYS A 182 -44.79 -26.34 -4.39
N LYS A 183 -43.80 -25.55 -3.96
CA LYS A 183 -43.57 -25.24 -2.53
C LYS A 183 -44.79 -24.56 -1.89
N ARG A 184 -45.43 -23.61 -2.60
CA ARG A 184 -46.68 -22.96 -2.12
C ARG A 184 -47.88 -23.90 -2.07
N ALA A 185 -48.04 -24.81 -3.03
CA ALA A 185 -49.12 -25.80 -3.03
C ALA A 185 -48.99 -26.77 -1.84
N ILE A 186 -47.77 -27.24 -1.54
CA ILE A 186 -47.48 -28.08 -0.37
C ILE A 186 -47.75 -27.33 0.94
N GLN A 187 -47.43 -26.03 1.01
CA GLN A 187 -47.72 -25.18 2.17
C GLN A 187 -49.23 -24.93 2.38
N HIS A 188 -50.01 -24.87 1.29
CA HIS A 188 -51.47 -24.75 1.33
C HIS A 188 -52.18 -26.07 1.71
N GLU A 189 -51.67 -27.23 1.27
CA GLU A 189 -52.16 -28.54 1.75
C GLU A 189 -51.85 -28.77 3.24
N TYR A 190 -50.70 -28.31 3.73
CA TYR A 190 -50.33 -28.42 5.15
C TYR A 190 -51.13 -27.47 6.06
N THR A 191 -51.60 -26.33 5.54
CA THR A 191 -52.46 -25.39 6.28
C THR A 191 -53.94 -25.79 6.20
N GLY A 192 -54.38 -26.40 5.10
CA GLY A 192 -55.73 -26.97 4.96
C GLY A 192 -55.99 -28.18 5.88
N ARG A 193 -55.00 -29.06 6.10
CA ARG A 193 -55.14 -30.19 7.04
C ARG A 193 -55.11 -29.79 8.52
N LYS A 194 -54.61 -28.61 8.88
CA LYS A 194 -54.65 -28.10 10.26
C LYS A 194 -56.00 -27.48 10.66
N ALA A 195 -56.91 -27.24 9.72
CA ALA A 195 -58.25 -26.72 10.01
C ALA A 195 -59.30 -27.81 10.30
N GLU A 196 -58.98 -29.10 10.09
CA GLU A 196 -59.91 -30.23 10.31
C GLU A 196 -59.49 -31.20 11.44
N THR A 197 -58.41 -30.92 12.17
CA THR A 197 -58.01 -31.74 13.33
C THR A 197 -57.68 -30.91 14.57
N ASP A 198 -58.53 -29.94 14.88
CA ASP A 198 -58.63 -29.35 16.23
C ASP A 198 -59.97 -29.77 16.84
N ASN A 199 -60.12 -31.07 17.11
CA ASN A 199 -60.96 -31.52 18.20
C ASN A 199 -60.44 -32.85 18.75
N THR A 200 -60.27 -32.89 20.06
CA THR A 200 -59.86 -34.04 20.92
C THR A 200 -58.35 -34.29 21.12
N GLY A 201 -57.78 -33.63 22.14
CA GLY A 201 -57.48 -34.30 23.43
C GLY A 201 -56.26 -35.23 23.57
N VAL A 202 -55.19 -34.67 24.15
CA VAL A 202 -54.43 -35.19 25.33
C VAL A 202 -53.56 -36.49 25.20
N SER A 203 -52.24 -36.28 25.44
CA SER A 203 -51.31 -37.05 26.33
C SER A 203 -50.43 -38.24 25.85
N LYS A 204 -49.11 -37.99 26.05
CA LYS A 204 -48.03 -38.84 26.65
C LYS A 204 -47.18 -39.84 25.83
N THR A 205 -45.87 -39.69 26.11
CA THR A 205 -44.77 -40.66 26.38
C THR A 205 -43.99 -41.37 25.26
N GLU A 206 -42.67 -41.11 25.31
CA GLU A 206 -41.50 -42.02 25.29
C GLU A 206 -41.03 -42.73 24.00
N GLY A 207 -39.71 -42.57 23.72
CA GLY A 207 -38.83 -43.73 23.50
C GLY A 207 -37.97 -43.79 22.24
N ASN A 208 -36.66 -43.50 22.41
CA ASN A 208 -35.46 -44.10 21.76
C ASN A 208 -35.26 -44.01 20.23
N ALA A 209 -34.06 -44.15 19.65
CA ALA A 209 -32.63 -43.92 19.95
C ALA A 209 -31.85 -44.48 18.75
N ALA A 210 -30.66 -43.92 18.46
CA ALA A 210 -29.62 -44.39 17.53
C ALA A 210 -29.96 -44.28 16.01
N ASP A 211 -29.07 -43.94 15.09
CA ASP A 211 -27.60 -43.98 15.09
C ASP A 211 -27.09 -43.16 13.88
N ARG A 212 -25.93 -42.49 14.00
CA ARG A 212 -24.86 -42.38 12.96
C ARG A 212 -23.86 -41.25 13.25
N ASN A 213 -22.64 -41.68 13.60
CA ASN A 213 -21.34 -41.03 13.34
C ASN A 213 -21.27 -40.47 11.90
N GLY A 214 -20.57 -39.40 11.54
CA GLY A 214 -19.57 -38.57 12.21
C GLY A 214 -18.59 -38.08 11.14
N ILE A 215 -18.52 -36.76 10.88
CA ILE A 215 -17.38 -36.10 10.22
C ILE A 215 -17.19 -34.73 10.89
N ALA A 216 -15.96 -34.49 11.36
CA ALA A 216 -15.55 -33.42 12.23
C ALA A 216 -15.68 -32.01 11.60
N LYS A 217 -16.37 -31.11 12.31
CA LYS A 217 -16.22 -29.65 12.14
C LYS A 217 -15.28 -29.11 13.21
N GLN A 218 -14.30 -28.33 12.76
CA GLN A 218 -13.37 -27.57 13.58
C GLN A 218 -14.12 -26.76 14.65
N SER A 219 -13.65 -26.91 15.88
CA SER A 219 -14.18 -26.28 17.09
C SER A 219 -14.13 -24.75 17.01
N ALA A 220 -15.30 -24.12 16.90
CA ALA A 220 -15.49 -22.75 17.34
C ALA A 220 -15.22 -22.68 18.85
N LYS A 221 -14.44 -21.69 19.30
CA LYS A 221 -14.29 -21.38 20.73
C LYS A 221 -15.69 -21.15 21.33
N PRO A 222 -15.98 -21.65 22.54
CA PRO A 222 -17.27 -21.41 23.16
C PRO A 222 -17.44 -19.92 23.48
N ALA A 223 -18.51 -19.31 22.99
CA ALA A 223 -18.92 -17.98 23.39
C ALA A 223 -19.34 -18.03 24.86
N HIS A 224 -18.57 -17.38 25.74
CA HIS A 224 -19.05 -17.09 27.09
C HIS A 224 -20.25 -16.12 27.00
N PRO A 225 -21.27 -16.26 27.86
CA PRO A 225 -22.41 -15.34 27.84
C PRO A 225 -21.93 -13.94 28.23
N THR A 226 -22.03 -13.00 27.30
CA THR A 226 -21.72 -11.58 27.51
C THR A 226 -22.64 -11.01 28.57
N VAL A 227 -22.06 -10.44 29.63
CA VAL A 227 -22.80 -9.76 30.71
C VAL A 227 -23.13 -8.34 30.23
N THR A 228 -24.34 -7.86 30.51
CA THR A 228 -24.74 -6.47 30.22
C THR A 228 -24.64 -5.61 31.48
N LEU A 229 -23.99 -4.45 31.36
CA LEU A 229 -23.79 -3.49 32.43
C LEU A 229 -24.28 -2.10 31.99
N ARG A 230 -25.29 -1.57 32.68
CA ARG A 230 -25.78 -0.20 32.46
C ARG A 230 -25.19 0.74 33.50
N GLY A 231 -24.43 1.74 33.08
CA GLY A 231 -23.76 2.65 34.01
C GLY A 231 -23.59 4.07 33.48
N VAL A 232 -23.62 5.04 34.40
CA VAL A 232 -23.32 6.45 34.11
C VAL A 232 -21.83 6.68 34.30
N VAL A 233 -21.16 7.26 33.31
CA VAL A 233 -19.71 7.53 33.37
C VAL A 233 -19.46 8.68 34.36
N GLU A 234 -18.84 8.38 35.49
CA GLU A 234 -18.54 9.37 36.54
C GLU A 234 -17.18 10.03 36.32
N ARG A 235 -16.19 9.25 35.86
CA ARG A 235 -14.88 9.78 35.50
C ARG A 235 -14.18 8.88 34.49
N ILE A 236 -13.41 9.52 33.62
CA ILE A 236 -12.49 8.83 32.72
C ILE A 236 -11.12 8.89 33.38
N THR A 237 -10.55 7.73 33.67
CA THR A 237 -9.24 7.61 34.32
C THR A 237 -8.12 7.71 33.31
N TYR A 238 -8.34 7.21 32.10
CA TYR A 238 -7.40 7.27 30.99
C TYR A 238 -8.15 7.08 29.67
N GLN A 239 -7.77 7.82 28.64
CA GLN A 239 -8.30 7.64 27.29
C GLN A 239 -7.17 7.84 26.29
N ASN A 240 -7.03 6.88 25.38
CA ASN A 240 -6.12 6.98 24.26
C ASN A 240 -6.93 7.46 23.03
N PRO A 241 -6.69 8.70 22.54
CA PRO A 241 -7.43 9.28 21.42
C PRO A 241 -7.11 8.66 20.05
N GLU A 242 -6.13 7.75 19.96
CA GLU A 242 -5.71 7.16 18.68
C GLU A 242 -6.27 5.75 18.42
N ASN A 243 -6.41 4.93 19.46
CA ASN A 243 -6.99 3.58 19.36
C ASN A 243 -8.32 3.43 20.10
N GLY A 244 -8.75 4.48 20.80
CA GLY A 244 -9.98 4.52 21.57
C GLY A 244 -10.00 3.73 22.85
N TYR A 245 -8.85 3.23 23.29
CA TYR A 245 -8.76 2.53 24.56
C TYR A 245 -9.04 3.47 25.72
N THR A 246 -10.11 3.20 26.46
CA THR A 246 -10.62 4.02 27.54
C THR A 246 -10.73 3.19 28.82
N VAL A 247 -10.20 3.75 29.90
CA VAL A 247 -10.40 3.26 31.27
C VAL A 247 -11.31 4.27 31.96
N LEU A 248 -12.52 3.86 32.28
CA LEU A 248 -13.52 4.73 32.89
C LEU A 248 -14.16 4.10 34.12
N LYS A 249 -14.77 4.93 34.95
CA LYS A 249 -15.46 4.56 36.17
C LYS A 249 -16.94 4.85 36.00
N CYS A 250 -17.77 3.82 36.07
CA CYS A 250 -19.22 3.91 35.95
C CYS A 250 -19.91 3.76 37.30
N ALA A 251 -20.91 4.60 37.57
CA ALA A 251 -21.93 4.35 38.58
C ALA A 251 -22.98 3.38 38.01
N VAL A 252 -23.15 2.22 38.64
CA VAL A 252 -24.03 1.14 38.18
C VAL A 252 -25.06 0.88 39.27
N LYS A 253 -26.35 0.78 38.91
CA LYS A 253 -27.49 0.75 39.84
C LYS A 253 -27.42 -0.32 40.95
N ASN A 254 -26.68 -1.41 40.71
CA ASN A 254 -26.54 -2.54 41.64
C ASN A 254 -25.13 -2.66 42.26
N HIS A 255 -24.29 -1.63 42.15
CA HIS A 255 -22.95 -1.60 42.75
C HIS A 255 -22.80 -0.38 43.66
N LYS A 256 -22.36 -0.61 44.91
CA LYS A 256 -22.11 0.48 45.88
C LYS A 256 -20.89 1.34 45.51
N ASP A 257 -19.89 0.74 44.84
CA ASP A 257 -18.67 1.39 44.38
C ASP A 257 -18.65 1.58 42.86
N LEU A 258 -17.89 2.56 42.39
CA LEU A 258 -17.72 2.81 40.95
C LEU A 258 -17.00 1.65 40.25
N VAL A 259 -17.68 1.06 39.26
CA VAL A 259 -17.17 -0.05 38.46
C VAL A 259 -16.13 0.47 37.47
N THR A 260 -14.94 -0.14 37.45
CA THR A 260 -13.95 0.13 36.38
C THR A 260 -14.36 -0.61 35.11
N VAL A 261 -14.55 0.12 34.03
CA VAL A 261 -14.76 -0.42 32.69
C VAL A 261 -13.52 -0.11 31.85
N ILE A 262 -13.03 -1.11 31.12
CA ILE A 262 -11.90 -1.01 30.18
C ILE A 262 -12.32 -1.53 28.82
N GLY A 263 -11.93 -0.86 27.74
CA GLY A 263 -12.26 -1.28 26.38
C GLY A 263 -12.06 -0.16 25.38
N SER A 264 -12.48 -0.37 24.13
CA SER A 264 -12.43 0.66 23.08
C SER A 264 -13.68 1.54 23.13
N LEU A 265 -13.68 2.53 24.02
CA LEU A 265 -14.79 3.47 24.22
C LEU A 265 -14.40 4.88 23.75
N LEU A 266 -14.32 5.05 22.43
CA LEU A 266 -14.01 6.32 21.75
C LEU A 266 -15.15 7.34 21.98
N ASP A 267 -14.77 8.59 22.25
CA ASP A 267 -15.71 9.71 22.50
C ASP A 267 -16.78 9.45 23.57
N VAL A 268 -16.53 8.53 24.49
CA VAL A 268 -17.34 8.43 25.72
C VAL A 268 -16.98 9.59 26.63
N ASN A 269 -17.99 10.27 27.14
CA ASN A 269 -17.82 11.45 27.97
C ASN A 269 -18.30 11.23 29.40
N VAL A 270 -17.78 12.04 30.32
CA VAL A 270 -18.27 12.08 31.70
C VAL A 270 -19.73 12.54 31.69
N GLY A 271 -20.63 11.75 32.25
CA GLY A 271 -22.07 11.95 32.24
C GLY A 271 -22.84 11.10 31.23
N SER A 272 -22.17 10.44 30.27
CA SER A 272 -22.80 9.54 29.31
C SER A 272 -23.41 8.30 30.00
N VAL A 273 -24.57 7.85 29.52
CA VAL A 273 -25.20 6.61 30.00
C VAL A 273 -24.89 5.49 29.04
N LEU A 274 -24.06 4.55 29.48
CA LEU A 274 -23.60 3.45 28.65
C LEU A 274 -24.36 2.16 28.97
N LEU A 275 -24.72 1.44 27.92
CA LEU A 275 -25.11 0.04 27.96
C LEU A 275 -23.91 -0.76 27.41
N ILE A 276 -23.22 -1.49 28.29
CA ILE A 276 -21.93 -2.10 27.99
C ILE A 276 -22.09 -3.62 28.03
N TYR A 277 -21.72 -4.29 26.95
CA TYR A 277 -21.69 -5.75 26.85
C TYR A 277 -20.26 -6.23 26.96
N GLY A 278 -20.01 -7.20 27.83
CA GLY A 278 -18.65 -7.64 28.06
C GLY A 278 -18.51 -8.64 29.19
N ASN A 279 -17.29 -8.82 29.63
CA ASN A 279 -16.92 -9.85 30.59
C ASN A 279 -16.12 -9.29 31.75
N TRP A 280 -16.33 -9.85 32.95
CA TRP A 280 -15.53 -9.48 34.12
C TRP A 280 -14.14 -10.12 34.02
N LYS A 281 -13.10 -9.30 34.21
CA LYS A 281 -11.71 -9.75 34.31
C LYS A 281 -11.12 -9.27 35.63
N VAL A 282 -10.34 -10.12 36.28
CA VAL A 282 -9.59 -9.76 37.47
C VAL A 282 -8.13 -9.54 37.06
N ASP A 283 -7.66 -8.31 37.21
CA ASP A 283 -6.28 -7.94 36.98
C ASP A 283 -5.47 -8.05 38.29
N SER A 284 -4.26 -8.61 38.22
CA SER A 284 -3.41 -8.86 39.38
C SER A 284 -2.91 -7.59 40.09
N LYS A 285 -2.96 -6.43 39.42
CA LYS A 285 -2.50 -5.14 39.95
C LYS A 285 -3.64 -4.15 40.19
N TYR A 286 -4.72 -4.21 39.40
CA TYR A 286 -5.81 -3.23 39.42
C TYR A 286 -7.16 -3.77 39.89
N GLY A 287 -7.23 -5.05 40.27
CA GLY A 287 -8.42 -5.67 40.82
C GLY A 287 -9.49 -5.99 39.76
N ARG A 288 -10.75 -6.04 40.18
CA ARG A 288 -11.87 -6.45 39.32
C ARG A 288 -12.27 -5.33 38.35
N GLN A 289 -12.22 -5.63 37.05
CA GLN A 289 -12.54 -4.71 35.95
C GLN A 289 -13.53 -5.35 34.99
N PHE A 290 -14.34 -4.54 34.34
CA PHE A 290 -15.29 -4.97 33.32
C PHE A 290 -14.70 -4.67 31.94
N VAL A 291 -14.44 -5.71 31.15
CA VAL A 291 -13.88 -5.57 29.79
C VAL A 291 -15.05 -5.41 28.83
N ALA A 292 -15.21 -4.22 28.27
CA ALA A 292 -16.22 -3.92 27.26
C ALA A 292 -15.83 -4.55 25.91
N GLU A 293 -16.69 -5.41 25.39
CA GLU A 293 -16.58 -5.98 24.04
C GLU A 293 -17.34 -5.12 23.04
N THR A 294 -18.57 -4.73 23.38
CA THR A 294 -19.37 -3.75 22.64
C THR A 294 -20.08 -2.82 23.64
N TRP A 295 -20.47 -1.63 23.20
CA TRP A 295 -21.19 -0.68 24.04
C TRP A 295 -22.06 0.23 23.20
N GLU A 296 -23.12 0.72 23.81
CA GLU A 296 -24.03 1.70 23.24
C GLU A 296 -24.20 2.86 24.22
N GLU A 297 -24.06 4.09 23.75
CA GLU A 297 -24.47 5.26 24.53
C GLU A 297 -25.95 5.51 24.30
N THR A 298 -26.71 5.30 25.36
CA THR A 298 -28.12 5.66 25.43
C THR A 298 -28.26 7.12 25.83
N LEU A 299 -29.24 7.82 25.25
CA LEU A 299 -29.58 9.15 25.73
C LEU A 299 -30.01 9.05 27.21
N PRO A 300 -29.53 9.96 28.07
CA PRO A 300 -29.92 9.95 29.47
C PRO A 300 -31.43 10.19 29.58
N ALA A 301 -32.17 9.17 30.01
CA ALA A 301 -33.62 9.27 30.26
C ALA A 301 -33.95 9.87 31.65
N THR A 302 -32.96 10.44 32.34
CA THR A 302 -33.11 10.95 33.71
C THR A 302 -32.57 12.36 33.80
N ILE A 303 -33.25 13.21 34.56
CA ILE A 303 -32.88 14.62 34.82
C ILE A 303 -31.40 14.75 35.21
N TYR A 304 -30.93 13.89 36.13
CA TYR A 304 -29.54 13.86 36.56
C TYR A 304 -28.55 13.55 35.42
N GLY A 305 -28.89 12.57 34.57
CA GLY A 305 -28.05 12.19 33.42
C GLY A 305 -27.98 13.29 32.35
N ILE A 306 -29.10 13.96 32.08
CA ILE A 306 -29.17 15.05 31.10
C ILE A 306 -28.35 16.24 31.58
N GLU A 307 -28.45 16.61 32.86
CA GLU A 307 -27.69 17.72 33.45
C GLU A 307 -26.17 17.45 33.38
N LYS A 308 -25.75 16.23 33.68
CA LYS A 308 -24.34 15.83 33.60
C LYS A 308 -23.83 15.79 32.16
N TYR A 309 -24.62 15.25 31.24
CA TYR A 309 -24.28 15.16 29.82
C TYR A 309 -24.09 16.54 29.18
N LEU A 310 -25.02 17.48 29.43
CA LEU A 310 -24.91 18.86 28.93
C LEU A 310 -23.81 19.66 29.65
N GLY A 311 -23.55 19.37 30.93
CA GLY A 311 -22.56 20.06 31.76
C GLY A 311 -21.13 19.53 31.63
N SER A 312 -20.92 18.47 30.85
CA SER A 312 -19.65 17.77 30.65
C SER A 312 -18.58 18.57 29.89
N GLY A 313 -18.98 19.69 29.26
CA GLY A 313 -18.11 20.49 28.38
C GLY A 313 -18.13 20.04 26.91
N LEU A 314 -18.89 18.99 26.58
CA LEU A 314 -19.09 18.49 25.22
C LEU A 314 -19.75 19.50 24.27
N ILE A 315 -20.70 20.26 24.79
CA ILE A 315 -21.46 21.24 24.04
C ILE A 315 -20.90 22.62 24.35
N LYS A 316 -20.16 23.18 23.40
CA LYS A 316 -19.63 24.54 23.53
C LYS A 316 -20.78 25.52 23.73
N GLY A 317 -20.73 26.25 24.85
CA GLY A 317 -21.78 27.19 25.25
C GLY A 317 -22.64 26.71 26.41
N VAL A 318 -22.57 25.43 26.83
CA VAL A 318 -23.26 24.91 28.02
C VAL A 318 -22.25 24.46 29.08
N GLY A 319 -22.09 25.26 30.13
CA GLY A 319 -21.34 24.85 31.34
C GLY A 319 -22.27 24.23 32.40
N PRO A 320 -21.73 23.64 33.48
CA PRO A 320 -22.53 22.98 34.53
C PRO A 320 -23.67 23.83 35.09
N LYS A 321 -23.46 25.14 35.24
CA LYS A 321 -24.49 26.09 35.70
C LYS A 321 -25.63 26.26 34.69
N PHE A 322 -25.32 26.30 33.38
CA PHE A 322 -26.34 26.41 32.33
C PHE A 322 -27.03 25.08 32.10
N ALA A 323 -26.31 23.96 32.14
CA ALA A 323 -26.90 22.62 32.09
C ALA A 323 -27.98 22.45 33.17
N LYS A 324 -27.68 22.84 34.41
CA LYS A 324 -28.65 22.79 35.52
C LYS A 324 -29.89 23.67 35.29
N ARG A 325 -29.73 24.82 34.65
CA ARG A 325 -30.84 25.75 34.36
C ARG A 325 -31.70 25.27 33.19
N ILE A 326 -31.07 24.78 32.11
CA ILE A 326 -31.76 24.23 30.95
C ILE A 326 -32.58 23.00 31.38
N VAL A 327 -31.95 22.08 32.12
CA VAL A 327 -32.62 20.87 32.61
C VAL A 327 -33.65 21.18 33.70
N GLY A 328 -33.42 22.22 34.52
CA GLY A 328 -34.40 22.69 35.48
C GLY A 328 -35.70 23.20 34.85
N LEU A 329 -35.63 23.77 33.64
CA LEU A 329 -36.79 24.29 32.91
C LEU A 329 -37.47 23.22 32.03
N PHE A 330 -36.69 22.45 31.28
CA PHE A 330 -37.22 21.50 30.28
C PHE A 330 -37.22 20.04 30.75
N GLY A 331 -36.68 19.73 31.93
CA GLY A 331 -36.73 18.39 32.51
C GLY A 331 -36.17 17.31 31.58
N THR A 332 -36.90 16.21 31.42
CA THR A 332 -36.53 15.10 30.53
C THR A 332 -36.62 15.43 29.04
N GLU A 333 -37.36 16.47 28.65
CA GLU A 333 -37.57 16.90 27.26
C GLU A 333 -36.42 17.80 26.75
N THR A 334 -35.44 18.10 27.59
CA THR A 334 -34.33 19.00 27.26
C THR A 334 -33.61 18.62 25.96
N LEU A 335 -33.39 17.33 25.71
CA LEU A 335 -32.66 16.86 24.53
C LEU A 335 -33.50 17.05 23.25
N ASP A 336 -34.81 16.77 23.35
CA ASP A 336 -35.77 16.98 22.25
C ASP A 336 -35.90 18.46 21.92
N VAL A 337 -35.87 19.33 22.94
CA VAL A 337 -35.88 20.78 22.74
C VAL A 337 -34.61 21.25 22.02
N ILE A 338 -33.44 20.72 22.34
CA ILE A 338 -32.19 21.06 21.65
C ILE A 338 -32.21 20.56 20.19
N GLU A 339 -32.83 19.41 19.94
CA GLU A 339 -32.86 18.76 18.63
C GLU A 339 -33.94 19.32 17.69
N CYS A 340 -35.15 19.55 18.18
CA CYS A 340 -36.31 19.94 17.38
C CYS A 340 -36.69 21.42 17.53
N GLU A 341 -36.41 22.04 18.68
CA GLU A 341 -36.95 23.38 19.04
C GLU A 341 -35.91 24.29 19.71
N ILE A 342 -34.69 24.33 19.20
CA ILE A 342 -33.53 24.96 19.88
C ILE A 342 -33.72 26.47 20.19
N SER A 343 -34.65 27.14 19.50
CA SER A 343 -35.05 28.53 19.75
C SER A 343 -35.64 28.72 21.16
N ARG A 344 -36.25 27.69 21.74
CA ARG A 344 -36.82 27.71 23.10
C ARG A 344 -35.76 27.83 24.18
N LEU A 345 -34.48 27.56 23.88
CA LEU A 345 -33.39 27.84 24.82
C LEU A 345 -33.28 29.33 25.20
N LYS A 346 -33.93 30.25 24.48
CA LYS A 346 -34.09 31.67 24.89
C LYS A 346 -34.90 31.83 26.19
N GLU A 347 -35.79 30.90 26.49
CA GLU A 347 -36.61 30.90 27.72
C GLU A 347 -35.76 30.66 28.97
N VAL A 348 -34.55 30.11 28.80
CA VAL A 348 -33.58 29.94 29.88
C VAL A 348 -32.81 31.24 30.09
N GLU A 349 -33.02 31.83 31.26
CA GLU A 349 -32.39 33.09 31.66
C GLU A 349 -30.85 33.05 31.46
N GLY A 350 -30.28 34.07 30.81
CA GLY A 350 -28.85 34.16 30.52
C GLY A 350 -28.34 33.40 29.28
N ILE A 351 -29.21 32.75 28.49
CA ILE A 351 -28.88 32.18 27.17
C ILE A 351 -29.37 33.13 26.06
N GLY A 352 -28.43 33.88 25.47
CA GLY A 352 -28.70 34.74 24.30
C GLY A 352 -28.45 34.06 22.95
N GLU A 353 -28.83 34.70 21.83
CA GLU A 353 -28.74 34.12 20.48
C GLU A 353 -27.36 33.60 20.09
N LYS A 354 -26.29 34.32 20.49
CA LYS A 354 -24.91 33.91 20.21
C LYS A 354 -24.58 32.54 20.82
N ARG A 355 -25.11 32.26 22.02
CA ARG A 355 -24.89 31.00 22.74
C ARG A 355 -25.76 29.88 22.17
N ILE A 356 -26.99 30.18 21.76
CA ILE A 356 -27.86 29.23 21.04
C ILE A 356 -27.20 28.76 19.74
N ARG A 357 -26.58 29.67 18.97
CA ARG A 357 -25.85 29.32 17.75
C ARG A 357 -24.67 28.38 18.04
N GLN A 358 -23.89 28.67 19.09
CA GLN A 358 -22.78 27.80 19.52
C GLN A 358 -23.26 26.42 19.96
N ILE A 359 -24.37 26.36 20.70
CA ILE A 359 -24.98 25.10 21.14
C ILE A 359 -25.44 24.30 19.93
N LYS A 360 -26.11 24.95 18.96
CA LYS A 360 -26.58 24.32 17.71
C LYS A 360 -25.43 23.72 16.91
N GLU A 361 -24.39 24.50 16.64
CA GLU A 361 -23.21 24.06 15.88
C GLU A 361 -22.48 22.92 16.60
N SER A 362 -22.30 23.04 17.91
CA SER A 362 -21.63 22.01 18.72
C SER A 362 -22.45 20.71 18.81
N TRP A 363 -23.78 20.81 18.89
CA TRP A 363 -24.69 19.66 18.93
C TRP A 363 -24.70 18.92 17.58
N GLN A 364 -24.79 19.67 16.49
CA GLN A 364 -24.82 19.11 15.14
C GLN A 364 -23.50 18.42 14.78
N LYS A 365 -22.37 19.03 15.14
CA LYS A 365 -21.05 18.43 14.97
C LYS A 365 -20.88 17.11 15.73
N GLN A 366 -21.37 17.03 16.97
CA GLN A 366 -21.34 15.80 17.77
C GLN A 366 -22.21 14.69 17.16
N LYS A 367 -23.39 15.04 16.65
CA LYS A 367 -24.28 14.10 15.96
C LYS A 367 -23.65 13.54 14.69
N GLU A 368 -22.99 14.38 13.89
CA GLU A 368 -22.32 13.97 12.66
C GLU A 368 -21.15 13.02 12.92
N ILE A 369 -20.30 13.30 13.92
CA ILE A 369 -19.22 12.40 14.37
C ILE A 369 -19.79 11.01 14.70
N LYS A 370 -20.85 10.96 15.54
CA LYS A 370 -21.48 9.72 15.97
C LYS A 370 -22.06 8.93 14.80
N ASN A 371 -22.72 9.60 13.85
CA ASN A 371 -23.27 8.97 12.66
C ASN A 371 -22.18 8.36 11.77
N VAL A 372 -21.06 9.05 11.58
CA VAL A 372 -19.91 8.51 10.83
C VAL A 372 -19.34 7.28 11.54
N MET A 373 -19.14 7.35 12.86
CA MET A 373 -18.60 6.23 13.63
C MET A 373 -19.51 5.00 13.60
N LEU A 374 -20.82 5.19 13.81
CA LEU A 374 -21.80 4.11 13.73
C LEU A 374 -21.85 3.50 12.33
N PHE A 375 -21.90 4.34 11.29
CA PHE A 375 -21.87 3.86 9.91
C PHE A 375 -20.63 2.99 9.64
N LEU A 376 -19.43 3.43 10.03
CA LEU A 376 -18.21 2.67 9.79
C LEU A 376 -18.19 1.37 10.61
N GLN A 377 -18.67 1.37 11.85
CA GLN A 377 -18.75 0.17 12.69
C GLN A 377 -19.78 -0.85 12.19
N ASP A 378 -20.95 -0.40 11.73
CA ASP A 378 -21.99 -1.24 11.13
C ASP A 378 -21.46 -1.97 9.88
N HIS A 379 -20.55 -1.34 9.14
CA HIS A 379 -19.85 -1.94 8.00
C HIS A 379 -18.54 -2.63 8.41
N GLY A 380 -18.38 -2.94 9.70
CA GLY A 380 -17.31 -3.77 10.24
C GLY A 380 -15.91 -3.17 10.15
N VAL A 381 -15.80 -1.84 10.14
CA VAL A 381 -14.54 -1.10 10.31
C VAL A 381 -14.21 -1.04 11.80
N SER A 382 -12.96 -1.35 12.16
CA SER A 382 -12.53 -1.27 13.57
C SER A 382 -12.61 0.16 14.08
N THR A 383 -12.86 0.34 15.37
CA THR A 383 -12.97 1.67 16.01
C THR A 383 -11.70 2.52 15.79
N ALA A 384 -10.53 1.87 15.77
CA ALA A 384 -9.25 2.53 15.49
C ALA A 384 -9.14 3.04 14.04
N TYR A 385 -9.64 2.29 13.06
CA TYR A 385 -9.68 2.76 11.67
C TYR A 385 -10.76 3.83 11.47
N ALA A 386 -11.94 3.68 12.07
CA ALA A 386 -13.00 4.68 11.98
C ALA A 386 -12.54 6.06 12.49
N ALA A 387 -11.78 6.10 13.58
CA ALA A 387 -11.19 7.34 14.09
C ALA A 387 -10.20 7.98 13.10
N LYS A 388 -9.38 7.17 12.41
CA LYS A 388 -8.46 7.66 11.37
C LYS A 388 -9.20 8.20 10.15
N ILE A 389 -10.25 7.51 9.70
CA ILE A 389 -11.10 7.92 8.57
C ILE A 389 -11.77 9.26 8.88
N TYR A 390 -12.38 9.39 10.05
CA TYR A 390 -13.00 10.64 10.46
C TYR A 390 -11.98 11.78 10.59
N ARG A 391 -10.78 11.52 11.09
CA ARG A 391 -9.72 12.54 11.18
C ARG A 391 -9.30 13.06 9.80
N GLN A 392 -9.31 12.20 8.78
CA GLN A 392 -8.89 12.56 7.42
C GLN A 392 -9.99 13.29 6.64
N TYR A 393 -11.22 12.78 6.65
CA TYR A 393 -12.30 13.32 5.80
C TYR A 393 -13.40 14.07 6.57
N GLY A 394 -13.36 14.06 7.90
CA GLY A 394 -14.38 14.67 8.74
C GLY A 394 -15.77 14.13 8.41
N ASN A 395 -16.70 15.03 8.13
CA ASN A 395 -18.10 14.70 7.87
C ASN A 395 -18.33 14.05 6.49
N GLU A 396 -17.40 14.20 5.54
CA GLU A 396 -17.48 13.58 4.20
C GLU A 396 -17.09 12.09 4.21
N SER A 397 -16.67 11.57 5.36
CA SER A 397 -16.21 10.18 5.51
C SER A 397 -17.18 9.15 4.93
N ILE A 398 -18.49 9.29 5.17
CA ILE A 398 -19.50 8.33 4.68
C ILE A 398 -19.59 8.39 3.15
N GLU A 399 -19.66 9.60 2.59
CA GLU A 399 -19.83 9.81 1.15
C GLU A 399 -18.62 9.28 0.38
N LYS A 400 -17.40 9.65 0.80
CA LYS A 400 -16.15 9.21 0.17
C LYS A 400 -16.00 7.69 0.22
N VAL A 401 -16.35 7.07 1.35
CA VAL A 401 -16.26 5.61 1.53
C VAL A 401 -17.31 4.86 0.70
N LYS A 402 -18.51 5.42 0.53
CA LYS A 402 -19.55 4.84 -0.33
C LYS A 402 -19.24 5.01 -1.82
N GLU A 403 -18.62 6.11 -2.21
CA GLU A 403 -18.23 6.39 -3.59
C GLU A 403 -17.06 5.49 -4.01
N ASN A 404 -15.98 5.49 -3.23
CA ASN A 404 -14.80 4.68 -3.49
C ASN A 404 -14.08 4.31 -2.17
N PRO A 405 -14.36 3.11 -1.60
CA PRO A 405 -13.72 2.67 -0.37
C PRO A 405 -12.22 2.41 -0.52
N PHE A 406 -11.70 2.27 -1.75
CA PHE A 406 -10.28 2.03 -2.00
C PHE A 406 -9.42 3.27 -1.81
N ARG A 407 -10.00 4.48 -1.83
CA ARG A 407 -9.31 5.73 -1.46
C ARG A 407 -8.74 5.68 -0.05
N LEU A 408 -9.34 4.88 0.83
CA LEU A 408 -8.85 4.66 2.18
C LEU A 408 -7.43 4.11 2.20
N ALA A 409 -7.05 3.30 1.20
CA ALA A 409 -5.71 2.73 1.11
C ALA A 409 -4.65 3.78 0.74
N ASP A 410 -5.05 4.81 -0.02
CA ASP A 410 -4.15 5.87 -0.49
C ASP A 410 -4.03 7.00 0.55
N ASP A 411 -5.16 7.41 1.13
CA ASP A 411 -5.25 8.62 1.97
C ASP A 411 -4.94 8.36 3.45
N ILE A 412 -4.99 7.09 3.93
CA ILE A 412 -4.92 6.78 5.37
C ILE A 412 -3.85 5.74 5.69
N TRP A 413 -2.83 6.20 6.40
CA TRP A 413 -1.73 5.35 6.83
C TRP A 413 -2.17 4.21 7.77
N GLY A 414 -1.80 2.99 7.38
CA GLY A 414 -2.12 1.75 8.08
C GLY A 414 -3.40 1.07 7.62
N ILE A 415 -4.14 1.64 6.66
CA ILE A 415 -5.16 0.96 5.88
C ILE A 415 -4.51 0.56 4.56
N GLY A 416 -4.39 -0.74 4.28
CA GLY A 416 -3.91 -1.23 2.99
C GLY A 416 -5.07 -1.63 2.08
N PHE A 417 -4.77 -1.90 0.80
CA PHE A 417 -5.76 -2.36 -0.18
C PHE A 417 -6.62 -3.52 0.33
N ARG A 418 -6.02 -4.54 0.97
CA ARG A 418 -6.78 -5.68 1.52
C ARG A 418 -7.79 -5.29 2.60
N THR A 419 -7.44 -4.31 3.43
CA THR A 419 -8.36 -3.78 4.45
C THR A 419 -9.47 -2.99 3.78
N ALA A 420 -9.15 -2.17 2.78
CA ALA A 420 -10.13 -1.42 2.00
C ALA A 420 -11.07 -2.35 1.21
N ASP A 421 -10.56 -3.43 0.61
CA ASP A 421 -11.36 -4.45 -0.09
C ASP A 421 -12.32 -5.17 0.86
N GLY A 422 -11.86 -5.50 2.08
CA GLY A 422 -12.72 -6.05 3.11
C GLY A 422 -13.84 -5.10 3.56
N ILE A 423 -13.61 -3.78 3.51
CA ILE A 423 -14.64 -2.76 3.77
C ILE A 423 -15.59 -2.66 2.57
N ALA A 424 -15.06 -2.65 1.35
CA ALA A 424 -15.83 -2.59 0.10
C ALA A 424 -16.83 -3.77 -0.02
N GLN A 425 -16.38 -4.99 0.29
CA GLN A 425 -17.24 -6.18 0.28
C GLN A 425 -18.41 -6.05 1.27
N LYS A 426 -18.16 -5.51 2.47
CA LYS A 426 -19.21 -5.27 3.49
C LYS A 426 -20.16 -4.14 3.10
N LEU A 427 -19.72 -3.18 2.30
CA LEU A 427 -20.55 -2.13 1.69
C LEU A 427 -21.38 -2.63 0.51
N GLY A 428 -21.22 -3.89 0.09
CA GLY A 428 -21.99 -4.50 -0.98
C GLY A 428 -21.42 -4.28 -2.38
N PHE A 429 -20.14 -3.92 -2.51
CA PHE A 429 -19.47 -3.89 -3.81
C PHE A 429 -19.31 -5.31 -4.36
N GLU A 430 -19.71 -5.51 -5.62
CA GLU A 430 -19.57 -6.81 -6.30
C GLU A 430 -18.11 -7.11 -6.65
N LYS A 431 -17.81 -8.39 -6.89
CA LYS A 431 -16.44 -8.83 -7.17
C LYS A 431 -15.91 -8.24 -8.47
N GLU A 432 -16.74 -8.16 -9.52
CA GLU A 432 -16.38 -7.58 -10.81
C GLU A 432 -16.69 -6.07 -10.92
N ALA A 433 -17.00 -5.38 -9.81
CA ALA A 433 -17.25 -3.95 -9.87
C ALA A 433 -16.02 -3.20 -10.41
N PHE A 434 -16.20 -2.39 -11.46
CA PHE A 434 -15.11 -1.66 -12.12
C PHE A 434 -14.20 -0.90 -11.13
N VAL A 435 -14.78 -0.22 -10.14
CA VAL A 435 -14.03 0.53 -9.11
C VAL A 435 -13.09 -0.39 -8.32
N ARG A 436 -13.54 -1.61 -8.00
CA ARG A 436 -12.75 -2.63 -7.31
C ARG A 436 -11.64 -3.20 -8.20
N LEU A 437 -11.98 -3.59 -9.43
CA LEU A 437 -11.02 -4.15 -10.38
C LEU A 437 -9.92 -3.12 -10.72
N ARG A 438 -10.31 -1.87 -11.00
CA ARG A 438 -9.40 -0.76 -11.27
C ARG A 438 -8.42 -0.53 -10.12
N SER A 439 -8.93 -0.40 -8.89
CA SER A 439 -8.07 -0.23 -7.71
C SER A 439 -7.19 -1.44 -7.44
N GLY A 440 -7.67 -2.67 -7.71
CA GLY A 440 -6.87 -3.88 -7.58
C GLY A 440 -5.75 -4.00 -8.61
N ILE A 441 -5.99 -3.60 -9.86
CA ILE A 441 -4.96 -3.55 -10.91
C ILE A 441 -3.88 -2.53 -10.53
N LEU A 442 -4.27 -1.31 -10.12
CA LEU A 442 -3.33 -0.28 -9.66
C LEU A 442 -2.50 -0.77 -8.45
N TYR A 443 -3.15 -1.39 -7.47
CA TYR A 443 -2.46 -1.95 -6.31
C TYR A 443 -1.51 -3.08 -6.69
N THR A 444 -1.90 -3.96 -7.62
CA THR A 444 -1.03 -5.04 -8.12
C THR A 444 0.20 -4.47 -8.81
N LEU A 445 0.02 -3.44 -9.64
CA LEU A 445 1.11 -2.78 -10.33
C LEU A 445 2.04 -2.02 -9.37
N SER A 446 1.48 -1.36 -8.35
CA SER A 446 2.24 -0.74 -7.27
C SER A 446 3.03 -1.77 -6.45
N SER A 447 2.42 -2.92 -6.13
CA SER A 447 3.11 -4.02 -5.44
C SER A 447 4.24 -4.61 -6.28
N LEU A 448 4.12 -4.68 -7.61
CA LEU A 448 5.20 -5.08 -8.50
C LEU A 448 6.32 -4.01 -8.54
N ALA A 449 5.96 -2.73 -8.45
CA ALA A 449 6.93 -1.64 -8.33
C ALA A 449 7.71 -1.70 -7.01
N ASP A 450 7.05 -2.05 -5.90
CA ASP A 450 7.69 -2.31 -4.60
C ASP A 450 8.67 -3.50 -4.64
N GLU A 451 8.46 -4.46 -5.55
CA GLU A 451 9.41 -5.55 -5.84
C GLU A 451 10.58 -5.11 -6.74
N GLY A 452 10.54 -3.86 -7.23
CA GLY A 452 11.58 -3.24 -8.04
C GLY A 452 11.29 -3.18 -9.54
N HIS A 453 10.12 -3.63 -10.01
CA HIS A 453 9.75 -3.58 -11.43
C HIS A 453 9.33 -2.17 -11.87
N VAL A 454 9.83 -1.67 -13.00
CA VAL A 454 9.39 -0.39 -13.59
C VAL A 454 8.04 -0.55 -14.31
N TYR A 455 7.82 -1.73 -14.89
CA TYR A 455 6.58 -2.11 -15.56
C TYR A 455 6.19 -3.56 -15.23
N ALA A 456 4.92 -3.90 -15.47
CA ALA A 456 4.47 -5.30 -15.47
C ALA A 456 4.26 -5.78 -16.89
N ARG A 457 4.60 -7.04 -17.19
CA ARG A 457 4.15 -7.67 -18.45
C ARG A 457 2.63 -7.83 -18.38
N LYS A 458 1.89 -7.59 -19.47
CA LYS A 458 0.41 -7.69 -19.49
C LYS A 458 -0.09 -8.99 -18.85
N LYS A 459 0.48 -10.14 -19.24
CA LYS A 459 0.15 -11.45 -18.63
C LYS A 459 0.47 -11.54 -17.13
N GLN A 460 1.66 -11.10 -16.71
CA GLN A 460 2.07 -11.08 -15.29
C GLN A 460 1.11 -10.24 -14.43
N LEU A 461 0.64 -9.11 -14.96
CA LEU A 461 -0.31 -8.23 -14.28
C LEU A 461 -1.68 -8.89 -14.17
N ILE A 462 -2.18 -9.47 -15.26
CA ILE A 462 -3.48 -10.15 -15.30
C ILE A 462 -3.51 -11.33 -14.33
N ASP A 463 -2.51 -12.22 -14.39
CA ASP A 463 -2.45 -13.42 -13.54
C ASP A 463 -2.50 -13.03 -12.05
N ARG A 464 -1.68 -12.04 -11.66
CA ARG A 464 -1.55 -11.61 -10.26
C ARG A 464 -2.75 -10.80 -9.77
N ALA A 465 -3.35 -9.98 -10.64
CA ALA A 465 -4.57 -9.24 -10.32
C ALA A 465 -5.78 -10.19 -10.19
N THR A 466 -5.88 -11.20 -11.05
CA THR A 466 -6.93 -12.23 -11.02
C THR A 466 -6.86 -13.02 -9.71
N GLU A 467 -5.66 -13.45 -9.30
CA GLU A 467 -5.45 -14.13 -8.01
C GLU A 467 -5.80 -13.24 -6.82
N LEU A 468 -5.37 -11.98 -6.83
CA LEU A 468 -5.63 -11.02 -5.74
C LEU A 468 -7.13 -10.70 -5.60
N LEU A 469 -7.81 -10.47 -6.72
CA LEU A 469 -9.19 -9.99 -6.75
C LEU A 469 -10.22 -11.12 -6.66
N GLU A 470 -9.80 -12.37 -6.90
CA GLU A 470 -10.68 -13.53 -7.08
C GLU A 470 -11.80 -13.24 -8.09
N ALA A 471 -11.45 -12.58 -9.20
CA ALA A 471 -12.35 -12.18 -10.28
C ALA A 471 -12.07 -12.98 -11.55
N GLU A 472 -12.99 -12.95 -12.52
CA GLU A 472 -12.76 -13.60 -13.81
C GLU A 472 -11.71 -12.84 -14.65
N GLU A 473 -10.84 -13.57 -15.33
CA GLU A 473 -9.73 -13.02 -16.12
C GLU A 473 -10.21 -12.04 -17.19
N SER A 474 -11.32 -12.36 -17.87
CA SER A 474 -11.97 -11.51 -18.88
C SER A 474 -12.34 -10.14 -18.32
N SER A 475 -12.90 -10.08 -17.10
CA SER A 475 -13.28 -8.83 -16.43
C SER A 475 -12.06 -7.98 -16.09
N VAL A 476 -10.95 -8.61 -15.69
CA VAL A 476 -9.67 -7.93 -15.44
C VAL A 476 -9.09 -7.38 -16.74
N ILE A 477 -9.13 -8.15 -17.83
CA ILE A 477 -8.67 -7.71 -19.15
C ILE A 477 -9.49 -6.51 -19.66
N MET A 478 -10.81 -6.59 -19.62
CA MET A 478 -11.69 -5.49 -20.04
C MET A 478 -11.45 -4.22 -19.22
N THR A 479 -11.27 -4.35 -17.90
CA THR A 479 -10.94 -3.23 -17.03
C THR A 479 -9.57 -2.64 -17.37
N LEU A 480 -8.56 -3.48 -17.62
CA LEU A 480 -7.22 -3.05 -17.99
C LEU A 480 -7.22 -2.27 -19.31
N ASP A 481 -7.92 -2.78 -20.33
CA ASP A 481 -8.02 -2.13 -21.63
C ASP A 481 -8.74 -0.76 -21.51
N GLN A 482 -9.79 -0.67 -20.67
CA GLN A 482 -10.46 0.60 -20.35
C GLN A 482 -9.51 1.58 -19.62
N MET A 483 -8.75 1.12 -18.64
CA MET A 483 -7.76 1.97 -17.94
C MET A 483 -6.67 2.50 -18.88
N MET A 484 -6.29 1.73 -19.90
CA MET A 484 -5.36 2.20 -20.93
C MET A 484 -6.00 3.24 -21.85
N ALA A 485 -7.29 3.08 -22.19
CA ALA A 485 -8.04 4.06 -22.97
C ALA A 485 -8.22 5.38 -22.20
N ASP A 486 -8.48 5.29 -20.90
CA ASP A 486 -8.64 6.43 -19.99
C ASP A 486 -7.30 7.11 -19.62
N GLN A 487 -6.17 6.61 -20.13
CA GLN A 487 -4.79 7.07 -19.82
C GLN A 487 -4.41 6.96 -18.34
N ASP A 488 -5.12 6.13 -17.57
CA ASP A 488 -4.72 5.76 -16.21
C ASP A 488 -3.44 4.91 -16.22
N LEU A 489 -3.19 4.17 -17.31
CA LEU A 489 -2.04 3.29 -17.51
C LEU A 489 -1.44 3.48 -18.90
N PHE A 490 -0.12 3.30 -19.01
CA PHE A 490 0.59 3.39 -20.28
C PHE A 490 1.07 2.02 -20.76
N GLY A 491 0.73 1.68 -22.00
CA GLY A 491 1.18 0.47 -22.66
C GLY A 491 2.35 0.73 -23.61
N GLN A 492 3.41 -0.08 -23.54
CA GLN A 492 4.52 -0.08 -24.50
C GLN A 492 4.67 -1.48 -25.10
N LYS A 493 4.67 -1.58 -26.44
CA LYS A 493 4.94 -2.84 -27.12
C LYS A 493 6.42 -3.21 -26.95
N ILE A 494 6.68 -4.45 -26.52
CA ILE A 494 8.03 -5.02 -26.36
C ILE A 494 8.33 -5.97 -27.52
N ALA A 495 7.38 -6.86 -27.84
CA ALA A 495 7.45 -7.84 -28.93
C ALA A 495 6.08 -8.01 -29.60
N GLU A 496 5.95 -8.87 -30.62
CA GLU A 496 4.68 -9.08 -31.34
C GLU A 496 3.50 -9.43 -30.42
N GLU A 497 3.74 -10.20 -29.35
CA GLU A 497 2.72 -10.64 -28.39
C GLU A 497 2.98 -10.19 -26.93
N GLU A 498 4.04 -9.42 -26.68
CA GLU A 498 4.37 -8.94 -25.32
C GLU A 498 4.22 -7.41 -25.21
N GLN A 499 3.48 -6.99 -24.17
CA GLN A 499 3.24 -5.59 -23.84
C GLN A 499 3.66 -5.30 -22.39
N ALA A 500 4.38 -4.20 -22.20
CA ALA A 500 4.69 -3.62 -20.91
C ALA A 500 3.59 -2.64 -20.50
N ILE A 501 3.10 -2.77 -19.26
CA ILE A 501 2.10 -1.88 -18.66
C ILE A 501 2.76 -1.10 -17.52
N TYR A 502 2.62 0.22 -17.57
CA TYR A 502 3.26 1.15 -16.64
C TYR A 502 2.23 1.97 -15.87
N LEU A 503 2.58 2.30 -14.62
CA LEU A 503 2.02 3.49 -14.00
C LEU A 503 2.63 4.75 -14.66
N PRO A 504 1.87 5.84 -14.81
CA PRO A 504 2.35 7.06 -15.47
C PRO A 504 3.70 7.56 -14.94
N ALA A 505 3.86 7.60 -13.61
CA ALA A 505 5.10 8.08 -12.97
C ALA A 505 6.35 7.30 -13.42
N PHE A 506 6.25 5.98 -13.57
CA PHE A 506 7.36 5.13 -13.99
C PHE A 506 7.61 5.19 -15.50
N TYR A 507 6.54 5.30 -16.31
CA TYR A 507 6.68 5.50 -17.76
C TYR A 507 7.46 6.78 -18.07
N TYR A 508 7.04 7.91 -17.49
CA TYR A 508 7.70 9.19 -17.68
C TYR A 508 9.10 9.24 -17.06
N ALA A 509 9.33 8.54 -15.93
CA ALA A 509 10.65 8.46 -15.34
C ALA A 509 11.64 7.68 -16.22
N GLU A 510 11.23 6.53 -16.77
CA GLU A 510 12.10 5.71 -17.62
C GLU A 510 12.38 6.37 -18.97
N THR A 511 11.35 6.91 -19.63
CA THR A 511 11.48 7.65 -20.90
C THR A 511 12.29 8.94 -20.73
N GLY A 512 12.02 9.70 -19.66
CA GLY A 512 12.72 10.93 -19.31
C GLY A 512 14.20 10.68 -19.03
N THR A 513 14.52 9.64 -18.25
CA THR A 513 15.91 9.24 -17.96
C THR A 513 16.67 8.95 -19.25
N ALA A 514 16.13 8.07 -20.11
CA ALA A 514 16.78 7.72 -21.37
C ALA A 514 16.96 8.94 -22.29
N GLY A 515 15.91 9.75 -22.44
CA GLY A 515 15.92 10.92 -23.32
C GLY A 515 16.90 12.01 -22.85
N LYS A 516 16.92 12.32 -21.54
CA LYS A 516 17.82 13.32 -20.97
C LYS A 516 19.26 12.87 -21.02
N LEU A 517 19.53 11.60 -20.74
CA LEU A 517 20.89 11.09 -20.78
C LEU A 517 21.48 11.11 -22.20
N LYS A 518 20.70 10.74 -23.22
CA LYS A 518 21.12 10.85 -24.63
C LYS A 518 21.48 12.29 -24.99
N ARG A 519 20.60 13.24 -24.68
CA ARG A 519 20.87 14.68 -24.93
C ARG A 519 22.11 15.17 -24.18
N LEU A 520 22.30 14.72 -22.94
CA LEU A 520 23.46 15.08 -22.15
C LEU A 520 24.75 14.54 -22.80
N LEU A 521 24.75 13.29 -23.25
CA LEU A 521 25.90 12.66 -23.93
C LEU A 521 26.26 13.33 -25.26
N GLU A 522 25.27 13.82 -25.99
CA GLU A 522 25.46 14.53 -27.27
C GLU A 522 25.95 15.97 -27.07
N ALA A 523 25.67 16.58 -25.91
CA ALA A 523 26.04 17.96 -25.63
C ALA A 523 27.54 18.11 -25.29
N PRO A 524 28.24 19.14 -25.82
CA PRO A 524 29.60 19.45 -25.42
C PRO A 524 29.65 19.88 -23.94
N ALA A 525 30.81 19.70 -23.30
CA ALA A 525 30.98 20.14 -21.92
C ALA A 525 31.22 21.65 -21.80
N GLU A 526 31.90 22.27 -22.77
CA GLU A 526 32.17 23.72 -22.83
C GLU A 526 32.87 24.35 -21.61
N ASP A 527 33.22 23.55 -20.62
CA ASP A 527 33.97 23.92 -19.44
C ASP A 527 35.45 24.24 -19.76
N PRO A 528 36.20 24.86 -18.84
CA PRO A 528 37.60 25.23 -19.07
C PRO A 528 38.52 24.05 -19.42
N LEU A 529 38.27 22.86 -18.85
CA LEU A 529 39.02 21.64 -19.17
C LEU A 529 38.71 21.18 -20.59
N TRP A 530 37.43 21.15 -21.00
CA TRP A 530 37.04 20.79 -22.36
C TRP A 530 37.65 21.75 -23.40
N LYS A 531 37.55 23.06 -23.17
CA LYS A 531 38.12 24.09 -24.06
C LYS A 531 39.64 23.93 -24.20
N SER A 532 40.34 23.73 -23.08
CA SER A 532 41.79 23.51 -23.06
C SER A 532 42.18 22.22 -23.80
N LEU A 533 41.40 21.16 -23.59
CA LEU A 533 41.63 19.86 -24.22
C LEU A 533 41.40 19.93 -25.73
N MET A 534 40.30 20.55 -26.20
CA MET A 534 40.02 20.69 -27.63
C MET A 534 41.08 21.53 -28.33
N ALA A 535 41.49 22.67 -27.74
CA ALA A 535 42.56 23.50 -28.30
C ALA A 535 43.91 22.74 -28.36
N ALA A 536 44.20 21.88 -27.38
CA ALA A 536 45.41 21.06 -27.39
C ALA A 536 45.34 19.94 -28.45
N ARG A 537 44.18 19.30 -28.63
CA ARG A 537 43.94 18.30 -29.66
C ARG A 537 44.09 18.88 -31.07
N GLU A 538 43.55 20.08 -31.29
CA GLU A 538 43.67 20.79 -32.55
C GLU A 538 45.13 21.15 -32.86
N LYS A 539 45.89 21.65 -31.88
CA LYS A 539 47.31 21.98 -32.03
C LYS A 539 48.21 20.77 -32.29
N THR A 540 47.87 19.61 -31.73
CA THR A 540 48.72 18.40 -31.80
C THR A 540 48.24 17.39 -32.83
N CYS A 541 47.07 17.60 -33.44
CA CYS A 541 46.36 16.63 -34.28
C CYS A 541 46.15 15.25 -33.62
N ASN A 542 46.24 15.15 -32.29
CA ASN A 542 46.07 13.91 -31.55
C ASN A 542 44.69 13.87 -30.88
N GLN A 543 43.74 13.13 -31.45
CA GLN A 543 42.38 13.00 -30.92
C GLN A 543 42.30 12.20 -29.61
N GLU A 544 43.31 11.39 -29.29
CA GLU A 544 43.38 10.58 -28.06
C GLU A 544 43.99 11.35 -26.88
N LEU A 545 44.45 12.59 -27.09
CA LEU A 545 45.05 13.40 -26.04
C LEU A 545 44.09 13.53 -24.84
N SER A 546 44.62 13.29 -23.65
CA SER A 546 43.94 13.44 -22.37
C SER A 546 44.86 14.13 -21.37
N ILE A 547 44.39 14.29 -20.14
CA ILE A 547 45.15 14.90 -19.04
C ILE A 547 46.35 14.05 -18.64
N ASP A 548 47.41 14.72 -18.21
CA ASP A 548 48.62 14.09 -17.69
C ASP A 548 48.42 13.68 -16.23
N VAL A 549 48.13 12.39 -16.03
CA VAL A 549 47.88 11.80 -14.70
C VAL A 549 49.10 11.93 -13.79
N ARG A 550 50.33 11.97 -14.31
CA ARG A 550 51.55 12.08 -13.49
C ARG A 550 51.61 13.38 -12.70
N LYS A 551 51.07 14.47 -13.24
CA LYS A 551 50.96 15.75 -12.51
C LYS A 551 49.99 15.64 -11.33
N ILE A 552 48.94 14.85 -11.48
CA ILE A 552 47.96 14.59 -10.43
C ILE A 552 48.59 13.68 -9.35
N GLU A 553 49.33 12.66 -9.75
CA GLU A 553 50.09 11.78 -8.86
C GLU A 553 51.09 12.56 -8.01
N GLN A 554 51.86 13.46 -8.63
CA GLN A 554 52.80 14.33 -7.93
C GLN A 554 52.11 15.25 -6.93
N LYS A 555 50.97 15.85 -7.31
CA LYS A 555 50.18 16.74 -6.45
C LYS A 555 49.58 16.02 -5.24
N LEU A 556 49.09 14.79 -5.44
CA LEU A 556 48.47 13.98 -4.39
C LEU A 556 49.45 13.07 -3.64
N GLN A 557 50.72 13.05 -4.05
CA GLN A 557 51.76 12.16 -3.53
C GLN A 557 51.32 10.69 -3.50
N MET A 558 50.67 10.25 -4.59
CA MET A 558 50.07 8.93 -4.68
C MET A 558 50.19 8.39 -6.11
N GLU A 559 50.52 7.11 -6.25
CA GLU A 559 50.54 6.40 -7.53
C GLU A 559 49.19 5.71 -7.80
N TYR A 560 48.71 5.83 -9.03
CA TYR A 560 47.50 5.14 -9.49
C TYR A 560 47.87 3.92 -10.32
N ASP A 561 47.08 2.85 -10.23
CA ASP A 561 47.22 1.77 -11.22
C ASP A 561 46.63 2.19 -12.58
N GLU A 562 46.99 1.49 -13.65
CA GLU A 562 46.61 1.86 -15.01
C GLU A 562 45.09 2.00 -15.20
N VAL A 563 44.27 1.17 -14.53
CA VAL A 563 42.81 1.24 -14.63
C VAL A 563 42.27 2.47 -13.89
N GLN A 564 42.88 2.85 -12.77
CA GLN A 564 42.54 4.08 -12.06
C GLN A 564 42.99 5.33 -12.82
N ALA A 565 44.20 5.29 -13.41
CA ALA A 565 44.69 6.36 -14.27
C ALA A 565 43.79 6.53 -15.50
N GLU A 566 43.30 5.43 -16.06
CA GLU A 566 42.31 5.45 -17.14
C GLU A 566 40.98 6.06 -16.71
N ALA A 567 40.48 5.74 -15.51
CA ALA A 567 39.29 6.40 -14.97
C ALA A 567 39.46 7.93 -14.87
N ILE A 568 40.64 8.40 -14.45
CA ILE A 568 40.95 9.83 -14.37
C ILE A 568 40.97 10.45 -15.78
N ARG A 569 41.60 9.80 -16.76
CA ARG A 569 41.61 10.25 -18.17
C ARG A 569 40.22 10.29 -18.78
N GLN A 570 39.41 9.25 -18.56
CA GLN A 570 38.05 9.15 -19.08
C GLN A 570 37.12 10.20 -18.48
N ALA A 571 37.24 10.48 -17.18
CA ALA A 571 36.48 11.56 -16.55
C ALA A 571 36.75 12.91 -17.23
N ALA A 572 38.00 13.18 -17.62
CA ALA A 572 38.37 14.40 -18.32
C ALA A 572 37.88 14.48 -19.78
N THR A 573 37.74 13.34 -20.46
CA THR A 573 37.35 13.31 -21.88
C THR A 573 35.85 13.14 -22.11
N CYS A 574 35.16 12.48 -21.18
CA CYS A 574 33.77 12.10 -21.34
C CYS A 574 32.82 13.03 -20.61
N LYS A 575 31.60 13.11 -21.15
CA LYS A 575 30.51 13.92 -20.61
C LYS A 575 29.79 13.21 -19.46
N VAL A 576 29.56 11.91 -19.65
CA VAL A 576 29.02 11.01 -18.63
C VAL A 576 29.94 9.80 -18.50
N MET A 577 30.30 9.47 -17.26
CA MET A 577 31.11 8.29 -16.94
C MET A 577 30.48 7.50 -15.79
N VAL A 578 30.57 6.18 -15.85
CA VAL A 578 30.28 5.27 -14.74
C VAL A 578 31.58 4.67 -14.22
N LEU A 579 31.86 4.84 -12.94
CA LEU A 579 32.96 4.20 -12.23
C LEU A 579 32.40 3.10 -11.31
N THR A 580 32.84 1.86 -11.51
CA THR A 580 32.40 0.74 -10.67
C THR A 580 33.55 -0.12 -10.19
N GLY A 581 33.35 -0.82 -9.08
CA GLY A 581 34.32 -1.74 -8.51
C GLY A 581 33.88 -2.27 -7.14
N GLY A 582 34.43 -3.41 -6.73
CA GLY A 582 34.14 -4.01 -5.43
C GLY A 582 34.81 -3.28 -4.24
N PRO A 583 34.74 -3.84 -3.02
CA PRO A 583 35.49 -3.35 -1.88
C PRO A 583 37.00 -3.51 -2.11
N GLY A 584 37.79 -2.54 -1.62
CA GLY A 584 39.25 -2.61 -1.66
C GLY A 584 39.89 -2.35 -3.04
N THR A 585 39.12 -1.97 -4.06
CA THR A 585 39.63 -1.64 -5.41
C THR A 585 40.02 -0.17 -5.58
N GLY A 586 39.89 0.65 -4.54
CA GLY A 586 40.34 2.04 -4.53
C GLY A 586 39.39 3.06 -5.18
N LYS A 587 38.09 2.77 -5.31
CA LYS A 587 37.07 3.70 -5.85
C LYS A 587 37.20 5.13 -5.31
N THR A 588 37.20 5.28 -3.98
CA THR A 588 37.29 6.58 -3.31
C THR A 588 38.59 7.31 -3.65
N THR A 589 39.69 6.57 -3.78
CA THR A 589 40.99 7.10 -4.20
C THR A 589 40.93 7.60 -5.64
N THR A 590 40.34 6.84 -6.55
CA THR A 590 40.14 7.26 -7.95
C THR A 590 39.28 8.51 -8.04
N VAL A 591 38.21 8.60 -7.25
CA VAL A 591 37.37 9.80 -7.16
C VAL A 591 38.17 11.02 -6.68
N ARG A 592 39.07 10.88 -5.70
CA ARG A 592 40.00 11.96 -5.31
C ARG A 592 40.90 12.40 -6.46
N GLY A 593 41.41 11.46 -7.25
CA GLY A 593 42.18 11.75 -8.46
C GLY A 593 41.40 12.55 -9.49
N ILE A 594 40.15 12.15 -9.74
CA ILE A 594 39.21 12.84 -10.64
C ILE A 594 38.92 14.27 -10.14
N ILE A 595 38.62 14.42 -8.84
CA ILE A 595 38.38 15.74 -8.22
C ILE A 595 39.60 16.64 -8.37
N SER A 596 40.80 16.13 -8.09
CA SER A 596 42.05 16.89 -8.23
C SER A 596 42.32 17.32 -9.68
N ALA A 597 41.95 16.47 -10.65
CA ALA A 597 42.01 16.81 -12.06
C ALA A 597 41.11 18.02 -12.37
N TYR A 598 39.83 17.96 -12.00
CA TYR A 598 38.87 19.04 -12.23
C TYR A 598 39.24 20.33 -11.52
N GLN A 599 39.69 20.26 -10.25
CA GLN A 599 40.16 21.43 -9.50
C GLN A 599 41.36 22.11 -10.16
N THR A 600 42.24 21.35 -10.82
CA THR A 600 43.42 21.92 -11.51
C THR A 600 43.01 22.81 -12.69
N PHE A 601 41.82 22.60 -13.26
CA PHE A 601 41.24 23.43 -14.31
C PHE A 601 40.19 24.42 -13.78
N GLY A 602 40.03 24.53 -12.45
CA GLY A 602 39.13 25.50 -11.82
C GLY A 602 37.64 25.19 -11.94
N LEU A 603 37.26 23.93 -12.14
CA LEU A 603 35.85 23.54 -12.25
C LEU A 603 35.16 23.51 -10.87
N ASN A 604 33.91 23.95 -10.83
CA ASN A 604 33.02 23.86 -9.67
C ASN A 604 32.41 22.46 -9.58
N ILE A 605 32.72 21.74 -8.49
CA ILE A 605 32.37 20.33 -8.31
C ILE A 605 31.28 20.20 -7.25
N LEU A 606 30.17 19.56 -7.61
CA LEU A 606 29.11 19.14 -6.71
C LEU A 606 29.29 17.65 -6.38
N LEU A 607 29.23 17.32 -5.09
CA LEU A 607 29.27 15.95 -4.60
C LEU A 607 27.92 15.56 -4.01
N ALA A 608 27.44 14.38 -4.39
CA ALA A 608 26.15 13.90 -3.92
C ALA A 608 26.15 12.39 -3.61
N ALA A 609 25.24 11.99 -2.74
CA ALA A 609 24.96 10.58 -2.48
C ALA A 609 23.47 10.38 -2.15
N PRO A 610 22.91 9.17 -2.30
CA PRO A 610 21.49 8.91 -2.01
C PRO A 610 21.13 9.00 -0.52
N THR A 611 22.08 8.75 0.39
CA THR A 611 21.85 8.76 1.85
C THR A 611 22.77 9.75 2.56
N GLY A 612 22.32 10.26 3.71
CA GLY A 612 23.11 11.19 4.55
C GLY A 612 24.45 10.61 4.98
N ARG A 613 24.48 9.31 5.29
CA ARG A 613 25.70 8.58 5.68
C ARG A 613 26.71 8.48 4.55
N ALA A 614 26.26 8.13 3.34
CA ALA A 614 27.13 8.06 2.18
C ALA A 614 27.68 9.45 1.84
N ALA A 615 26.85 10.49 1.93
CA ALA A 615 27.29 11.87 1.73
C ALA A 615 28.35 12.28 2.77
N LYS A 616 28.11 12.03 4.07
CA LYS A 616 29.10 12.32 5.13
C LYS A 616 30.43 11.61 4.89
N ARG A 617 30.40 10.31 4.57
CA ARG A 617 31.62 9.53 4.24
C ARG A 617 32.34 10.13 3.03
N MET A 618 31.58 10.53 2.01
CA MET A 618 32.14 11.18 0.83
C MET A 618 32.82 12.50 1.22
N THR A 619 32.21 13.32 2.08
CA THR A 619 32.81 14.56 2.61
C THR A 619 34.12 14.30 3.37
N GLU A 620 34.13 13.35 4.29
CA GLU A 620 35.34 12.96 5.05
C GLU A 620 36.45 12.45 4.14
N ALA A 621 36.07 11.71 3.09
CA ALA A 621 37.01 11.17 2.14
C ALA A 621 37.53 12.24 1.17
N THR A 622 36.71 13.09 0.58
CA THR A 622 37.16 14.02 -0.47
C THR A 622 37.65 15.36 0.08
N GLY A 623 37.25 15.72 1.31
CA GLY A 623 37.46 17.04 1.88
C GLY A 623 36.54 18.13 1.32
N LEU A 624 35.57 17.77 0.47
CA LEU A 624 34.57 18.68 -0.11
C LEU A 624 33.20 18.34 0.44
N GLU A 625 32.36 19.34 0.70
CA GLU A 625 30.99 19.11 1.17
C GLU A 625 30.18 18.30 0.15
N ALA A 626 29.71 17.13 0.57
CA ALA A 626 28.76 16.32 -0.17
C ALA A 626 27.37 16.39 0.47
N LYS A 627 26.33 16.47 -0.38
CA LYS A 627 24.92 16.56 0.05
C LYS A 627 24.17 15.29 -0.30
N THR A 628 23.04 15.05 0.34
CA THR A 628 22.11 14.01 -0.14
C THR A 628 21.49 14.46 -1.46
N LEU A 629 21.10 13.53 -2.34
CA LEU A 629 20.40 13.88 -3.58
C LEU A 629 19.12 14.69 -3.29
N HIS A 630 18.39 14.34 -2.23
CA HIS A 630 17.21 15.08 -1.80
C HIS A 630 17.53 16.53 -1.38
N ARG A 631 18.63 16.76 -0.66
CA ARG A 631 19.06 18.10 -0.26
C ARG A 631 19.64 18.89 -1.43
N LEU A 632 20.36 18.23 -2.33
CA LEU A 632 20.89 18.84 -3.55
C LEU A 632 19.76 19.29 -4.49
N LEU A 633 18.70 18.50 -4.60
CA LEU A 633 17.53 18.81 -5.42
C LEU A 633 16.49 19.70 -4.70
N GLU A 634 16.79 20.12 -3.47
CA GLU A 634 15.92 20.95 -2.63
C GLU A 634 14.49 20.36 -2.49
N ALA A 635 14.39 19.07 -2.19
CA ALA A 635 13.11 18.37 -2.07
C ALA A 635 12.24 18.95 -0.94
N LYS A 636 11.03 19.42 -1.29
CA LYS A 636 10.02 19.93 -0.34
C LYS A 636 8.69 19.21 -0.57
N PRO A 637 8.29 18.25 0.28
CA PRO A 637 6.94 17.69 0.20
C PRO A 637 5.91 18.72 0.67
N PRO A 638 4.77 18.93 -0.03
CA PRO A 638 4.28 18.20 -1.21
C PRO A 638 4.71 18.81 -2.56
N GLU A 639 5.42 19.94 -2.57
CA GLU A 639 5.82 20.73 -3.75
C GLU A 639 6.79 20.01 -4.71
N GLY A 640 7.46 18.94 -4.26
CA GLY A 640 8.38 18.14 -5.07
C GLY A 640 9.82 18.66 -5.05
N TYR A 641 10.56 18.44 -6.13
CA TYR A 641 11.96 18.87 -6.29
C TYR A 641 12.03 20.26 -6.90
N GLN A 642 12.69 21.20 -6.20
CA GLN A 642 12.78 22.60 -6.64
C GLN A 642 13.87 22.82 -7.70
N LYS A 643 14.92 21.99 -7.70
CA LYS A 643 15.90 21.94 -8.79
C LYS A 643 15.40 21.03 -9.91
N ASN A 644 15.30 21.57 -11.12
CA ASN A 644 14.68 20.93 -12.28
C ASN A 644 15.18 21.59 -13.59
N GLU A 645 14.45 21.42 -14.69
CA GLU A 645 14.85 21.95 -16.00
C GLU A 645 14.80 23.48 -16.10
N GLU A 646 13.88 24.10 -15.35
CA GLU A 646 13.72 25.56 -15.31
C GLU A 646 14.67 26.20 -14.30
N ASN A 647 14.97 25.48 -13.22
CA ASN A 647 15.92 25.87 -12.18
C ASN A 647 17.03 24.81 -12.03
N PRO A 648 18.02 24.79 -12.93
CA PRO A 648 19.06 23.76 -12.93
C PRO A 648 20.04 23.88 -11.75
N LEU A 649 20.85 22.84 -11.58
CA LEU A 649 21.98 22.84 -10.65
C LEU A 649 23.07 23.83 -11.09
N GLU A 650 23.71 24.46 -10.12
CA GLU A 650 24.80 25.43 -10.34
C GLU A 650 26.15 24.75 -10.12
N GLY A 651 26.88 24.47 -11.19
CA GLY A 651 28.21 23.87 -11.15
C GLY A 651 28.64 23.29 -12.50
N ASP A 652 29.88 22.85 -12.59
CA ASP A 652 30.45 22.31 -13.84
C ASP A 652 30.47 20.78 -13.84
N VAL A 653 30.58 20.16 -12.67
CA VAL A 653 30.69 18.70 -12.51
C VAL A 653 29.80 18.23 -11.37
N LEU A 654 29.04 17.17 -11.59
CA LEU A 654 28.34 16.42 -10.56
C LEU A 654 28.95 15.01 -10.44
N ILE A 655 29.40 14.66 -9.23
CA ILE A 655 29.86 13.32 -8.87
C ILE A 655 28.88 12.73 -7.86
N VAL A 656 28.28 11.59 -8.21
CA VAL A 656 27.33 10.88 -7.35
C VAL A 656 27.93 9.55 -6.90
N ASP A 657 28.03 9.33 -5.59
CA ASP A 657 28.49 8.06 -4.99
C ASP A 657 27.32 7.17 -4.56
N GLU A 658 27.58 5.87 -4.39
CA GLU A 658 26.59 4.83 -4.06
C GLU A 658 25.38 4.80 -5.03
N CYS A 659 25.63 5.00 -6.33
CA CYS A 659 24.58 5.02 -7.36
C CYS A 659 23.77 3.72 -7.48
N SER A 660 24.22 2.61 -6.91
CA SER A 660 23.47 1.35 -6.85
C SER A 660 22.15 1.49 -6.08
N MET A 661 22.01 2.51 -5.22
CA MET A 661 20.79 2.76 -4.45
C MET A 661 19.78 3.66 -5.16
N ILE A 662 20.11 4.24 -6.32
CA ILE A 662 19.27 5.22 -7.01
C ILE A 662 18.24 4.49 -7.88
N ASP A 663 16.96 4.75 -7.63
CA ASP A 663 15.85 4.24 -8.45
C ASP A 663 15.57 5.10 -9.68
N ILE A 664 14.67 4.64 -10.56
CA ILE A 664 14.40 5.32 -11.83
C ILE A 664 13.76 6.71 -11.64
N VAL A 665 12.98 6.91 -10.59
CA VAL A 665 12.27 8.18 -10.33
C VAL A 665 13.27 9.24 -9.86
N LEU A 666 14.14 8.88 -8.91
CA LEU A 666 15.19 9.76 -8.42
C LEU A 666 16.24 10.05 -9.49
N MET A 667 16.59 9.07 -10.33
CA MET A 667 17.49 9.31 -11.47
C MET A 667 16.88 10.30 -12.47
N ASN A 668 15.59 10.16 -12.80
CA ASN A 668 14.92 11.10 -13.69
C ASN A 668 14.92 12.52 -13.10
N ALA A 669 14.58 12.67 -11.81
CA ALA A 669 14.61 13.96 -11.12
C ALA A 669 16.01 14.59 -11.15
N LEU A 670 17.05 13.79 -10.90
CA LEU A 670 18.44 14.22 -10.97
C LEU A 670 18.81 14.72 -12.37
N LEU A 671 18.55 13.93 -13.41
CA LEU A 671 18.91 14.28 -14.80
C LEU A 671 18.15 15.51 -15.30
N ARG A 672 16.92 15.74 -14.84
CA ARG A 672 16.15 16.96 -15.15
C ARG A 672 16.80 18.21 -14.58
N ALA A 673 17.52 18.11 -13.46
CA ALA A 673 18.19 19.22 -12.82
C ALA A 673 19.61 19.49 -13.38
N ILE A 674 20.17 18.59 -14.20
CA ILE A 674 21.52 18.75 -14.76
C ILE A 674 21.46 19.65 -16.01
N PRO A 675 22.18 20.78 -16.03
CA PRO A 675 22.23 21.63 -17.22
C PRO A 675 23.09 21.00 -18.33
N PRO A 676 22.88 21.36 -19.62
CA PRO A 676 23.55 20.72 -20.74
C PRO A 676 25.08 20.80 -20.74
N HIS A 677 25.69 21.79 -20.08
CA HIS A 677 27.15 21.96 -19.98
C HIS A 677 27.81 21.11 -18.88
N MET A 678 27.05 20.73 -17.83
CA MET A 678 27.60 20.00 -16.69
C MET A 678 28.05 18.57 -17.05
N ARG A 679 29.12 18.09 -16.42
CA ARG A 679 29.59 16.69 -16.51
C ARG A 679 28.98 15.84 -15.40
N LEU A 680 28.76 14.56 -15.68
CA LEU A 680 28.20 13.60 -14.72
C LEU A 680 29.12 12.40 -14.51
N VAL A 681 29.52 12.15 -13.27
CA VAL A 681 30.25 10.94 -12.87
C VAL A 681 29.41 10.15 -11.88
N LEU A 682 29.00 8.94 -12.27
CA LEU A 682 28.24 8.01 -11.42
C LEU A 682 29.20 6.99 -10.83
N VAL A 683 29.20 6.81 -9.52
CA VAL A 683 30.09 5.90 -8.79
C VAL A 683 29.25 4.91 -8.00
N GLY A 684 29.52 3.61 -8.14
CA GLY A 684 28.77 2.60 -7.41
C GLY A 684 29.31 1.18 -7.54
N ASP A 685 28.80 0.28 -6.70
CA ASP A 685 29.15 -1.14 -6.71
C ASP A 685 27.95 -1.97 -7.22
N ILE A 686 28.10 -2.56 -8.41
CA ILE A 686 27.05 -3.35 -9.08
C ILE A 686 26.73 -4.67 -8.37
N ASP A 687 27.63 -5.13 -7.51
CA ASP A 687 27.53 -6.40 -6.79
C ASP A 687 26.83 -6.23 -5.43
N GLN A 688 26.62 -4.98 -5.00
CA GLN A 688 25.75 -4.67 -3.86
C GLN A 688 24.26 -4.86 -4.20
N LEU A 689 23.42 -4.80 -3.17
CA LEU A 689 21.98 -4.74 -3.32
C LEU A 689 21.56 -3.57 -4.23
N PRO A 690 20.60 -3.79 -5.15
CA PRO A 690 20.05 -2.73 -5.99
C PRO A 690 19.20 -1.75 -5.16
N SER A 691 18.69 -0.69 -5.82
CA SER A 691 17.78 0.29 -5.21
C SER A 691 16.56 -0.39 -4.60
N VAL A 692 16.03 0.15 -3.50
CA VAL A 692 14.75 -0.34 -2.94
C VAL A 692 13.59 -0.02 -3.89
N GLY A 693 13.59 1.18 -4.48
CA GLY A 693 12.61 1.59 -5.49
C GLY A 693 12.83 0.92 -6.86
N ALA A 694 11.85 1.10 -7.74
CA ALA A 694 11.78 0.49 -9.06
C ALA A 694 12.95 0.85 -9.99
N GLY A 695 13.36 -0.12 -10.80
CA GLY A 695 14.40 0.04 -11.82
C GLY A 695 15.77 -0.49 -11.41
N ASN A 696 16.68 -0.61 -12.38
CA ASN A 696 18.04 -1.10 -12.15
C ASN A 696 19.06 -0.20 -12.83
N VAL A 697 18.92 1.10 -12.59
CA VAL A 697 19.54 2.18 -13.37
C VAL A 697 21.03 1.97 -13.61
N LEU A 698 21.82 1.75 -12.54
CA LEU A 698 23.28 1.59 -12.69
C LEU A 698 23.65 0.40 -13.59
N ARG A 699 22.95 -0.72 -13.47
CA ARG A 699 23.20 -1.91 -14.28
C ARG A 699 22.75 -1.69 -15.72
N ASP A 700 21.56 -1.14 -15.93
CA ASP A 700 21.02 -0.90 -17.28
C ASP A 700 21.89 0.10 -18.05
N LEU A 701 22.43 1.13 -17.37
CA LEU A 701 23.39 2.07 -17.94
C LEU A 701 24.67 1.36 -18.40
N MET A 702 25.21 0.47 -17.58
CA MET A 702 26.42 -0.29 -17.92
C MET A 702 26.16 -1.26 -19.08
N ASP A 703 25.07 -2.02 -19.01
CA ASP A 703 24.72 -3.05 -19.99
C ASP A 703 24.27 -2.44 -21.34
N SER A 704 23.85 -1.18 -21.36
CA SER A 704 23.51 -0.46 -22.60
C SER A 704 24.72 -0.19 -23.50
N GLY A 705 25.92 -0.06 -22.91
CA GLY A 705 27.14 0.33 -23.63
C GLY A 705 27.17 1.79 -24.11
N VAL A 706 26.15 2.58 -23.79
CA VAL A 706 26.01 3.98 -24.26
C VAL A 706 26.93 4.94 -23.48
N CYS A 707 27.10 4.72 -22.17
CA CYS A 707 28.01 5.48 -21.34
C CYS A 707 29.38 4.79 -21.23
N LYS A 708 30.44 5.57 -21.02
CA LYS A 708 31.76 5.00 -20.71
C LYS A 708 31.75 4.42 -19.30
N VAL A 709 32.13 3.16 -19.18
CA VAL A 709 32.20 2.42 -17.91
C VAL A 709 33.64 2.04 -17.63
N VAL A 710 34.14 2.40 -16.46
CA VAL A 710 35.45 1.96 -15.97
C VAL A 710 35.25 1.06 -14.76
N ARG A 711 35.70 -0.20 -14.87
CA ARG A 711 35.58 -1.21 -13.82
C ARG A 711 36.93 -1.44 -13.13
N LEU A 712 37.04 -1.04 -11.88
CA LEU A 712 38.22 -1.28 -11.04
C LEU A 712 38.22 -2.74 -10.58
N THR A 713 39.18 -3.52 -11.06
CA THR A 713 39.31 -4.96 -10.77
C THR A 713 40.46 -5.30 -9.83
N LYS A 714 41.50 -4.46 -9.77
CA LYS A 714 42.70 -4.72 -8.99
C LYS A 714 42.45 -4.49 -7.49
N ILE A 715 42.70 -5.53 -6.69
CA ILE A 715 42.68 -5.45 -5.22
C ILE A 715 44.08 -5.08 -4.73
N PHE A 716 44.21 -3.98 -3.99
CA PHE A 716 45.50 -3.52 -3.49
C PHE A 716 46.06 -4.41 -2.38
N ARG A 717 47.39 -4.50 -2.27
CA ARG A 717 48.09 -5.39 -1.32
C ARG A 717 47.63 -5.22 0.14
N GLN A 718 47.35 -4.00 0.58
CA GLN A 718 46.80 -3.74 1.92
C GLN A 718 45.43 -4.42 2.10
N ALA A 719 44.57 -4.36 1.07
CA ALA A 719 43.25 -4.99 1.04
C ALA A 719 43.31 -6.51 0.87
N GLN A 720 44.34 -7.07 0.20
CA GLN A 720 44.51 -8.52 0.07
C GLN A 720 44.78 -9.23 1.40
N SER A 721 45.31 -8.51 2.39
CA SER A 721 45.51 -9.06 3.75
C SER A 721 44.21 -9.19 4.54
N SER A 722 43.14 -8.52 4.09
CA SER A 722 41.81 -8.57 4.72
C SER A 722 41.03 -9.78 4.24
N ARG A 723 40.65 -10.67 5.16
CA ARG A 723 39.79 -11.82 4.85
C ARG A 723 38.35 -11.39 4.61
N ILE A 724 37.90 -10.27 5.18
CA ILE A 724 36.61 -9.65 4.81
C ILE A 724 36.55 -9.35 3.31
N ILE A 725 37.57 -8.65 2.77
CA ILE A 725 37.61 -8.27 1.36
C ILE A 725 37.75 -9.51 0.47
N MET A 726 38.69 -10.41 0.78
CA MET A 726 38.89 -11.64 0.00
C MET A 726 37.64 -12.53 -0.01
N ASN A 727 36.93 -12.65 1.12
CA ASN A 727 35.68 -13.39 1.18
C ASN A 727 34.55 -12.70 0.41
N ALA A 728 34.49 -11.37 0.39
CA ALA A 728 33.50 -10.66 -0.42
C ALA A 728 33.67 -10.97 -1.92
N HIS A 729 34.91 -10.96 -2.43
CA HIS A 729 35.20 -11.35 -3.83
C HIS A 729 34.84 -12.81 -4.11
N ARG A 730 35.21 -13.75 -3.22
CA ARG A 730 34.83 -15.17 -3.35
C ARG A 730 33.31 -15.34 -3.42
N ILE A 731 32.57 -14.68 -2.54
CA ILE A 731 31.10 -14.76 -2.51
C ILE A 731 30.51 -14.20 -3.81
N ASN A 732 31.05 -13.10 -4.32
CA ASN A 732 30.61 -12.50 -5.58
C ASN A 732 30.81 -13.46 -6.77
N GLU A 733 31.94 -14.17 -6.79
CA GLU A 733 32.26 -15.23 -7.76
C GLU A 733 31.42 -16.52 -7.56
N GLY A 734 30.61 -16.60 -6.51
CA GLY A 734 29.83 -17.80 -6.18
C GLY A 734 30.64 -18.89 -5.47
N LEU A 735 31.82 -18.56 -4.97
CA LEU A 735 32.68 -19.44 -4.19
C LEU A 735 32.42 -19.30 -2.69
N MET A 736 32.52 -20.41 -1.96
CA MET A 736 32.40 -20.39 -0.51
C MET A 736 33.49 -19.51 0.12
N PRO A 737 33.13 -18.63 1.09
CA PRO A 737 34.11 -17.86 1.84
C PRO A 737 35.00 -18.78 2.68
N ASP A 738 36.22 -18.33 2.94
CA ASP A 738 37.10 -18.95 3.92
C ASP A 738 36.61 -18.63 5.33
N LEU A 739 36.02 -19.65 5.97
CA LEU A 739 35.45 -19.57 7.31
C LEU A 739 36.47 -19.94 8.42
N SER A 740 37.75 -20.11 8.09
CA SER A 740 38.77 -20.45 9.07
C SER A 740 39.07 -19.27 10.00
N ASN A 741 38.97 -19.53 11.31
CA ASN A 741 39.34 -18.56 12.34
C ASN A 741 40.86 -18.57 12.57
N GLY A 742 41.40 -17.45 13.04
CA GLY A 742 42.82 -17.27 13.33
C GLY A 742 43.09 -15.98 14.10
N LYS A 743 44.31 -15.81 14.61
CA LYS A 743 44.65 -14.63 15.43
C LYS A 743 44.81 -13.33 14.65
N THR A 744 45.13 -13.42 13.35
CA THR A 744 45.41 -12.27 12.47
C THR A 744 44.33 -12.03 11.43
N THR A 745 43.20 -12.74 11.50
CA THR A 745 42.07 -12.55 10.59
C THR A 745 41.13 -11.48 11.13
N ASP A 746 40.50 -10.75 10.22
CA ASP A 746 39.43 -9.79 10.46
C ASP A 746 38.03 -10.40 10.24
N PHE A 747 37.95 -11.63 9.74
CA PHE A 747 36.73 -12.37 9.50
C PHE A 747 36.66 -13.59 10.42
N PHE A 748 35.57 -13.73 11.15
CA PHE A 748 35.33 -14.85 12.07
C PHE A 748 34.00 -15.53 11.77
N PHE A 749 33.96 -16.85 11.96
CA PHE A 749 32.74 -17.64 11.86
C PHE A 749 32.51 -18.42 13.16
N THR A 750 31.29 -18.30 13.69
CA THR A 750 30.81 -19.04 14.85
C THR A 750 29.62 -19.89 14.43
N GLU A 751 29.80 -21.22 14.47
CA GLU A 751 28.79 -22.17 14.04
C GLU A 751 27.70 -22.31 15.11
N LYS A 752 26.46 -21.98 14.75
CA LYS A 752 25.26 -22.09 15.58
C LYS A 752 24.07 -22.52 14.71
N GLU A 753 23.48 -23.66 15.04
CA GLU A 753 22.30 -24.19 14.33
C GLU A 753 20.99 -23.68 14.95
N ASP A 754 20.92 -23.67 16.28
CA ASP A 754 19.75 -23.20 17.01
C ASP A 754 19.64 -21.66 17.00
N PRO A 755 18.49 -21.08 16.61
CA PRO A 755 18.29 -19.64 16.58
C PRO A 755 18.39 -18.94 17.95
N GLU A 756 17.93 -19.55 19.04
CA GLU A 756 17.98 -18.97 20.39
C GLU A 756 19.43 -18.94 20.89
N GLU A 757 20.19 -20.02 20.66
CA GLU A 757 21.62 -20.04 20.95
C GLU A 757 22.40 -19.00 20.14
N ALA A 758 22.01 -18.78 18.88
CA ALA A 758 22.62 -17.76 18.04
C ALA A 758 22.36 -16.35 18.62
N VAL A 759 21.14 -16.06 19.08
CA VAL A 759 20.83 -14.78 19.76
C VAL A 759 21.69 -14.60 21.01
N ALA A 760 21.77 -15.64 21.87
CA ALA A 760 22.58 -15.59 23.08
C ALA A 760 24.06 -15.33 22.79
N GLU A 761 24.63 -15.99 21.78
CA GLU A 761 26.02 -15.76 21.38
C GLU A 761 26.24 -14.37 20.77
N ILE A 762 25.30 -13.85 19.98
CA ILE A 762 25.38 -12.47 19.45
C ILE A 762 25.40 -11.46 20.59
N VAL A 763 24.51 -11.60 21.58
CA VAL A 763 24.48 -10.74 22.76
C VAL A 763 25.80 -10.81 23.52
N ASN A 764 26.33 -12.03 23.75
CA ASN A 764 27.61 -12.25 24.41
C ASN A 764 28.78 -11.58 23.65
N LEU A 765 28.81 -11.73 22.32
CA LEU A 765 29.81 -11.13 21.44
C LEU A 765 29.83 -9.60 21.55
N VAL A 766 28.65 -8.97 21.43
CA VAL A 766 28.51 -7.50 21.47
C VAL A 766 28.80 -6.96 22.87
N GLN A 767 28.27 -7.60 23.92
CA GLN A 767 28.39 -7.11 25.29
C GLN A 767 29.80 -7.29 25.87
N THR A 768 30.49 -8.40 25.61
CA THR A 768 31.75 -8.73 26.30
C THR A 768 32.91 -9.03 25.36
N LYS A 769 32.81 -10.04 24.48
CA LYS A 769 33.99 -10.55 23.76
C LYS A 769 34.61 -9.48 22.85
N LEU A 770 33.80 -8.89 21.96
CA LEU A 770 34.30 -7.95 20.97
C LEU A 770 34.62 -6.59 21.60
N SER A 771 33.75 -6.11 22.50
CA SER A 771 33.97 -4.83 23.17
C SER A 771 35.25 -4.82 24.01
N ARG A 772 35.52 -5.89 24.78
CA ARG A 772 36.74 -5.99 25.59
C ARG A 772 37.99 -6.22 24.76
N TYR A 773 37.95 -7.16 23.80
CA TYR A 773 39.15 -7.54 23.04
C TYR A 773 39.64 -6.41 22.11
N TYR A 774 38.71 -5.72 21.44
CA TYR A 774 39.04 -4.64 20.50
C TYR A 774 38.91 -3.24 21.10
N GLN A 775 38.67 -3.13 22.41
CA GLN A 775 38.47 -1.87 23.14
C GLN A 775 37.50 -0.90 22.43
N THR A 776 36.47 -1.47 21.81
CA THR A 776 35.50 -0.73 21.02
C THR A 776 34.20 -0.62 21.81
N PRO A 777 33.64 0.59 22.01
CA PRO A 777 32.35 0.75 22.68
C PRO A 777 31.26 -0.07 21.98
N SER A 778 30.36 -0.67 22.74
CA SER A 778 29.24 -1.45 22.20
C SER A 778 28.36 -0.64 21.22
N SER A 779 28.29 0.69 21.38
CA SER A 779 27.61 1.61 20.47
C SER A 779 28.16 1.61 19.04
N GLN A 780 29.46 1.31 18.87
CA GLN A 780 30.14 1.23 17.57
C GLN A 780 30.12 -0.17 16.95
N ILE A 781 29.58 -1.17 17.67
CA ILE A 781 29.34 -2.51 17.14
C ILE A 781 27.94 -2.54 16.54
N GLN A 782 27.81 -3.01 15.31
CA GLN A 782 26.52 -3.12 14.63
C GLN A 782 26.13 -4.57 14.39
N VAL A 783 24.92 -4.93 14.80
CA VAL A 783 24.32 -6.21 14.39
C VAL A 783 23.53 -5.99 13.10
N LEU A 784 23.84 -6.78 12.06
CA LEU A 784 23.17 -6.73 10.76
C LEU A 784 22.49 -8.05 10.47
N THR A 785 21.18 -8.06 10.24
CA THR A 785 20.42 -9.29 9.98
C THR A 785 19.67 -9.22 8.65
N PRO A 786 19.48 -10.34 7.92
CA PRO A 786 18.66 -10.39 6.71
C PRO A 786 17.20 -9.97 6.90
N MET A 787 16.59 -10.23 8.07
CA MET A 787 15.15 -10.11 8.29
C MET A 787 14.78 -9.17 9.44
N GLN A 788 13.64 -8.49 9.31
CA GLN A 788 13.10 -7.64 10.38
C GLN A 788 12.44 -8.46 11.51
N LYS A 789 11.68 -9.50 11.14
CA LYS A 789 10.92 -10.37 12.06
C LYS A 789 11.58 -11.75 12.19
N GLY A 790 11.23 -12.48 13.24
CA GLY A 790 11.76 -13.82 13.56
C GLY A 790 12.71 -13.81 14.77
N VAL A 791 13.11 -14.99 15.23
CA VAL A 791 13.96 -15.16 16.44
C VAL A 791 15.29 -14.42 16.30
N VAL A 792 15.94 -14.55 15.13
CA VAL A 792 17.18 -13.83 14.77
C VAL A 792 16.92 -12.59 13.89
N GLY A 793 15.68 -12.07 13.94
CA GLY A 793 15.28 -10.85 13.25
C GLY A 793 15.62 -9.58 14.03
N ALA A 794 15.70 -8.44 13.34
CA ALA A 794 16.13 -7.17 13.93
C ALA A 794 15.29 -6.76 15.14
N THR A 795 13.97 -6.96 15.11
CA THR A 795 13.08 -6.63 16.22
C THR A 795 13.43 -7.42 17.49
N ASN A 796 13.61 -8.75 17.40
CA ASN A 796 13.91 -9.56 18.58
C ASN A 796 15.34 -9.30 19.09
N LEU A 797 16.30 -9.17 18.16
CA LEU A 797 17.69 -8.84 18.50
C LEU A 797 17.79 -7.49 19.20
N ASN A 798 17.01 -6.48 18.79
CA ASN A 798 16.98 -5.19 19.48
C ASN A 798 16.50 -5.31 20.93
N LEU A 799 15.45 -6.09 21.19
CA LEU A 799 14.96 -6.32 22.55
C LEU A 799 16.01 -7.05 23.41
N ALA A 800 16.62 -8.10 22.87
CA ALA A 800 17.66 -8.87 23.56
C ALA A 800 18.91 -8.03 23.84
N LEU A 801 19.36 -7.22 22.87
CA LEU A 801 20.51 -6.33 23.01
C LEU A 801 20.22 -5.19 23.97
N GLN A 802 19.03 -4.58 23.93
CA GLN A 802 18.64 -3.56 24.91
C GLN A 802 18.62 -4.15 26.33
N ALA A 803 18.07 -5.35 26.52
CA ALA A 803 18.05 -6.00 27.82
C ALA A 803 19.45 -6.29 28.37
N ALA A 804 20.44 -6.56 27.50
CA ALA A 804 21.81 -6.84 27.90
C ALA A 804 22.70 -5.59 28.06
N LEU A 805 22.52 -4.59 27.19
CA LEU A 805 23.36 -3.40 27.11
C LEU A 805 22.80 -2.23 27.93
N ASN A 806 21.48 -2.14 28.06
CA ASN A 806 20.79 -1.06 28.77
C ASN A 806 19.60 -1.59 29.61
N PRO A 807 19.83 -2.47 30.61
CA PRO A 807 18.78 -3.18 31.35
C PRO A 807 17.90 -2.29 32.23
N THR A 808 18.48 -1.22 32.79
CA THR A 808 17.88 -0.41 33.85
C THR A 808 17.71 1.03 33.38
N GLY A 809 16.59 1.65 33.74
CA GLY A 809 16.34 3.07 33.48
C GLY A 809 14.88 3.36 33.25
N ASP A 810 14.48 4.58 33.63
CA ASP A 810 13.19 5.14 33.25
C ASP A 810 13.16 5.37 31.73
N GLY A 811 11.99 5.16 31.13
CA GLY A 811 11.85 5.22 29.68
C GLY A 811 10.42 5.42 29.24
N LEU A 812 10.26 6.03 28.07
CA LEU A 812 8.97 6.30 27.47
C LEU A 812 8.50 5.08 26.67
N ARG A 813 7.24 4.66 26.84
CA ARG A 813 6.68 3.47 26.18
C ARG A 813 5.82 3.86 24.98
N ARG A 814 6.09 3.24 23.83
CA ARG A 814 5.27 3.37 22.62
C ARG A 814 5.32 2.07 21.82
N SER A 815 4.17 1.62 21.32
CA SER A 815 4.06 0.48 20.39
C SER A 815 4.74 -0.82 20.86
N GLY A 816 4.76 -1.06 22.18
CA GLY A 816 5.37 -2.25 22.79
C GLY A 816 6.87 -2.12 23.10
N TYR A 817 7.51 -1.02 22.71
CA TYR A 817 8.90 -0.72 23.00
C TYR A 817 9.02 0.29 24.15
N ILE A 818 10.17 0.25 24.83
CA ILE A 818 10.56 1.24 25.83
C ILE A 818 11.84 1.93 25.34
N PHE A 819 11.81 3.25 25.24
CA PHE A 819 12.98 4.05 24.89
C PHE A 819 13.59 4.64 26.17
N ARG A 820 14.86 4.34 26.42
CA ARG A 820 15.62 4.73 27.61
C ARG A 820 16.77 5.64 27.22
N VAL A 821 17.27 6.41 28.18
CA VAL A 821 18.53 7.15 28.02
C VAL A 821 19.64 6.18 27.61
N ASN A 822 20.50 6.61 26.69
CA ASN A 822 21.56 5.86 26.02
C ASN A 822 21.10 4.76 25.05
N ASP A 823 19.79 4.64 24.76
CA ASP A 823 19.36 3.73 23.71
C ASP A 823 19.83 4.21 22.33
N LYS A 824 20.35 3.25 21.55
CA LYS A 824 20.63 3.46 20.14
C LYS A 824 19.34 3.35 19.34
N VAL A 825 18.93 4.42 18.69
CA VAL A 825 17.69 4.53 17.91
C VAL A 825 17.97 4.93 16.47
N MET A 826 17.01 4.66 15.59
CA MET A 826 17.05 5.03 14.18
C MET A 826 15.74 5.71 13.79
N GLN A 827 15.86 6.82 13.08
CA GLN A 827 14.73 7.48 12.43
C GLN A 827 14.26 6.64 11.25
N ILE A 828 12.96 6.37 11.15
CA ILE A 828 12.38 5.55 10.06
C ILE A 828 11.60 6.36 9.02
N ARG A 829 11.42 7.66 9.25
CA ARG A 829 10.70 8.57 8.34
C ARG A 829 11.47 9.87 8.18
N ASN A 830 11.53 10.41 6.96
CA ASN A 830 12.09 11.74 6.76
C ASN A 830 11.20 12.78 7.46
N ASN A 831 11.81 13.61 8.29
CA ASN A 831 11.17 14.76 8.92
C ASN A 831 11.98 16.00 8.52
N TYR A 832 11.46 16.73 7.53
CA TYR A 832 12.15 17.85 6.90
C TYR A 832 12.20 19.07 7.81
N ASP A 833 11.21 19.27 8.68
CA ASP A 833 11.17 20.38 9.65
C ASP A 833 12.29 20.25 10.70
N LYS A 834 12.56 19.01 11.12
CA LYS A 834 13.64 18.68 12.08
C LYS A 834 14.97 18.35 11.40
N GLU A 835 15.03 18.48 10.07
CA GLU A 835 16.19 18.15 9.23
C GLU A 835 16.79 16.75 9.47
N ILE A 836 15.94 15.76 9.76
CA ILE A 836 16.35 14.38 10.02
C ILE A 836 15.76 13.39 9.04
N PHE A 837 16.56 12.41 8.61
CA PHE A 837 16.21 11.51 7.51
C PHE A 837 16.14 10.04 7.94
N ASN A 838 15.39 9.27 7.17
CA ASN A 838 15.26 7.83 7.36
C ASN A 838 16.63 7.14 7.27
N GLY A 839 16.95 6.35 8.29
CA GLY A 839 18.23 5.65 8.43
C GLY A 839 19.26 6.39 9.29
N ASP A 840 18.98 7.62 9.72
CA ASP A 840 19.83 8.32 10.70
C ASP A 840 19.75 7.59 12.04
N ILE A 841 20.91 7.39 12.67
CA ILE A 841 21.05 6.68 13.95
C ILE A 841 21.49 7.71 14.97
N GLY A 842 20.76 7.77 16.07
CA GLY A 842 21.05 8.63 17.19
C GLY A 842 21.13 7.84 18.49
N ILE A 843 21.51 8.55 19.54
CA ILE A 843 21.53 8.05 20.91
C ILE A 843 20.54 8.88 21.70
N VAL A 844 19.64 8.23 22.44
CA VAL A 844 18.72 8.93 23.34
C VAL A 844 19.53 9.63 24.43
N ALA A 845 19.53 10.96 24.41
CA ALA A 845 20.30 11.80 25.33
C ALA A 845 19.56 12.00 26.66
N SER A 846 18.24 12.20 26.61
CA SER A 846 17.40 12.41 27.80
C SER A 846 15.96 11.93 27.58
N VAL A 847 15.27 11.61 28.68
CA VAL A 847 13.86 11.21 28.67
C VAL A 847 13.14 11.96 29.81
N ASP A 848 12.08 12.70 29.48
CA ASP A 848 11.21 13.34 30.45
C ASP A 848 9.87 12.60 30.53
N ILE A 849 9.63 11.93 31.66
CA ILE A 849 8.40 11.17 31.91
C ILE A 849 7.21 12.09 32.19
N GLN A 850 7.46 13.25 32.82
CA GLN A 850 6.40 14.20 33.20
C GLN A 850 5.93 14.98 31.97
N GLY A 851 6.87 15.51 31.18
CA GLY A 851 6.60 16.14 29.90
C GLY A 851 6.19 15.16 28.79
N ARG A 852 6.49 13.87 28.96
CA ARG A 852 6.34 12.81 27.94
C ARG A 852 7.11 13.12 26.66
N THR A 853 8.29 13.70 26.81
CA THR A 853 9.21 14.03 25.71
C THR A 853 10.50 13.23 25.82
N LEU A 854 11.21 13.12 24.72
CA LEU A 854 12.48 12.40 24.60
C LEU A 854 13.40 13.19 23.68
N GLN A 855 14.68 13.36 24.06
CA GLN A 855 15.67 14.01 23.21
C GLN A 855 16.66 12.97 22.67
N VAL A 856 16.88 12.98 21.37
CA VAL A 856 17.86 12.12 20.69
C VAL A 856 18.97 12.97 20.12
N ASP A 857 20.21 12.58 20.41
CA ASP A 857 21.40 13.13 19.77
C ASP A 857 21.68 12.37 18.46
N PHE A 858 21.46 13.03 17.34
CA PHE A 858 21.86 12.59 16.02
C PHE A 858 23.16 13.30 15.63
N ASP A 859 24.29 12.71 16.02
CA ASP A 859 25.62 13.13 15.56
C ASP A 859 25.95 14.60 15.90
N GLY A 860 25.55 15.04 17.09
CA GLY A 860 25.71 16.41 17.61
C GLY A 860 24.44 17.26 17.53
N HIS A 861 23.41 16.80 16.83
CA HIS A 861 22.12 17.48 16.72
C HIS A 861 21.10 16.89 17.70
N LEU A 862 20.78 17.64 18.75
CA LEU A 862 19.75 17.25 19.72
C LEU A 862 18.35 17.58 19.16
N ILE A 863 17.59 16.53 18.89
CA ILE A 863 16.23 16.61 18.37
C ILE A 863 15.25 16.13 19.46
N GLU A 864 14.24 16.95 19.74
CA GLU A 864 13.18 16.63 20.69
C GLU A 864 12.01 15.92 19.99
N TYR A 865 11.50 14.88 20.64
CA TYR A 865 10.37 14.07 20.22
C TYR A 865 9.29 14.04 21.29
N ASP A 866 8.06 14.33 20.88
CA ASP A 866 6.88 14.10 21.69
C ASP A 866 6.49 12.61 21.69
N ALA A 867 5.74 12.16 22.71
CA ALA A 867 5.26 10.78 22.80
C ALA A 867 4.41 10.31 21.60
N SER A 868 3.79 11.22 20.85
CA SER A 868 3.07 10.93 19.60
C SER A 868 3.99 10.70 18.41
N GLU A 869 5.19 11.28 18.42
CA GLU A 869 6.17 11.18 17.33
C GLU A 869 7.08 9.96 17.47
N LEU A 870 7.05 9.27 18.62
CA LEU A 870 7.87 8.09 18.86
C LEU A 870 7.65 6.92 17.88
N ASP A 871 6.54 6.91 17.13
CA ASP A 871 6.34 5.93 16.06
C ASP A 871 7.32 6.13 14.88
N GLU A 872 8.01 7.27 14.82
CA GLU A 872 9.07 7.56 13.84
C GLU A 872 10.45 7.03 14.26
N LEU A 873 10.57 6.48 15.48
CA LEU A 873 11.81 5.93 16.03
C LEU A 873 11.71 4.43 16.25
N VAL A 874 12.81 3.73 15.99
CA VAL A 874 12.98 2.31 16.34
C VAL A 874 14.35 2.07 16.98
N HIS A 875 14.48 1.07 17.84
CA HIS A 875 15.81 0.64 18.31
C HIS A 875 16.71 0.21 17.15
N ALA A 876 18.00 0.51 17.26
CA ALA A 876 18.99 0.35 16.20
C ALA A 876 20.26 -0.40 16.64
N TYR A 877 20.20 -1.14 17.74
CA TYR A 877 21.26 -2.09 18.14
C TYR A 877 21.46 -3.15 17.05
N ALA A 878 20.35 -3.65 16.49
CA ALA A 878 20.30 -4.48 15.31
C ALA A 878 19.48 -3.79 14.21
N THR A 879 19.96 -3.87 12.98
CA THR A 879 19.22 -3.37 11.80
C THR A 879 19.30 -4.38 10.67
N THR A 880 18.39 -4.24 9.70
CA THR A 880 18.43 -5.06 8.50
C THR A 880 19.59 -4.65 7.57
N ILE A 881 20.14 -5.59 6.82
CA ILE A 881 21.24 -5.29 5.87
C ILE A 881 20.83 -4.20 4.84
N HIS A 882 19.57 -4.20 4.37
CA HIS A 882 19.02 -3.17 3.49
C HIS A 882 19.16 -1.76 4.08
N LYS A 883 18.70 -1.56 5.33
CA LYS A 883 18.80 -0.28 6.04
C LYS A 883 20.23 0.15 6.35
N ALA A 884 21.20 -0.77 6.29
CA ALA A 884 22.62 -0.48 6.52
C ALA A 884 23.37 -0.12 5.22
N GLN A 885 22.71 -0.08 4.06
CA GLN A 885 23.32 0.38 2.81
C GLN A 885 23.90 1.81 2.97
N GLY A 886 25.04 2.07 2.35
CA GLY A 886 25.77 3.34 2.49
C GLY A 886 26.40 3.59 3.87
N SER A 887 26.20 2.69 4.84
CA SER A 887 26.83 2.75 6.17
C SER A 887 28.06 1.86 6.23
N GLU A 888 29.02 2.19 7.10
CA GLU A 888 30.15 1.31 7.41
C GLU A 888 30.43 1.37 8.91
N TYR A 889 30.71 0.22 9.51
CA TYR A 889 30.90 0.07 10.95
C TYR A 889 32.27 -0.53 11.27
N PRO A 890 32.94 -0.12 12.35
CA PRO A 890 34.19 -0.73 12.78
C PRO A 890 34.06 -2.25 12.95
N ILE A 891 33.00 -2.70 13.63
CA ILE A 891 32.74 -4.10 13.92
C ILE A 891 31.31 -4.44 13.53
N VAL A 892 31.13 -5.53 12.77
CA VAL A 892 29.82 -6.07 12.40
C VAL A 892 29.66 -7.49 12.92
N VAL A 893 28.48 -7.77 13.49
CA VAL A 893 28.05 -9.13 13.82
C VAL A 893 26.83 -9.46 12.95
N MET A 894 26.89 -10.57 12.20
CA MET A 894 25.86 -10.90 11.21
C MET A 894 25.34 -12.33 11.39
N PRO A 895 24.09 -12.51 11.85
CA PRO A 895 23.44 -13.83 11.84
C PRO A 895 23.08 -14.30 10.42
N VAL A 896 23.51 -15.51 10.06
CA VAL A 896 23.19 -16.18 8.80
C VAL A 896 22.72 -17.61 9.05
N LEU A 897 21.41 -17.79 9.24
CA LEU A 897 20.77 -19.08 9.50
C LEU A 897 19.75 -19.44 8.42
N MET A 898 19.36 -20.71 8.33
CA MET A 898 18.35 -21.19 7.38
C MET A 898 16.96 -20.59 7.65
N ASN A 899 16.70 -20.06 8.85
CA ASN A 899 15.49 -19.29 9.14
C ASN A 899 15.35 -18.04 8.24
N HIS A 900 16.45 -17.58 7.65
CA HIS A 900 16.47 -16.47 6.71
C HIS A 900 16.24 -16.89 5.25
N TYR A 901 15.88 -18.15 4.95
CA TYR A 901 15.97 -18.73 3.59
C TYR A 901 15.37 -17.85 2.49
N VAL A 902 14.23 -17.17 2.75
CA VAL A 902 13.54 -16.29 1.80
C VAL A 902 14.43 -15.13 1.33
N MET A 903 15.28 -14.61 2.23
CA MET A 903 16.13 -13.45 1.99
C MET A 903 17.58 -13.84 1.65
N LEU A 904 17.97 -15.11 1.81
CA LEU A 904 19.36 -15.53 1.59
C LEU A 904 19.72 -15.45 0.11
N GLN A 905 20.41 -14.37 -0.25
CA GLN A 905 20.85 -14.07 -1.61
C GLN A 905 22.31 -13.60 -1.59
N ARG A 906 23.02 -13.82 -2.70
CA ARG A 906 24.44 -13.46 -2.85
C ARG A 906 24.68 -11.98 -2.55
N ASN A 907 23.94 -11.08 -3.21
CA ASN A 907 24.10 -9.63 -3.07
C ASN A 907 23.81 -9.17 -1.64
N LEU A 908 22.83 -9.77 -0.95
CA LEU A 908 22.50 -9.43 0.43
C LEU A 908 23.67 -9.73 1.37
N ILE A 909 24.24 -10.94 1.28
CA ILE A 909 25.38 -11.33 2.10
C ILE A 909 26.62 -10.51 1.75
N TYR A 910 26.89 -10.30 0.46
CA TYR A 910 27.97 -9.44 -0.01
C TYR A 910 27.85 -8.02 0.56
N THR A 911 26.67 -7.39 0.46
CA THR A 911 26.43 -6.06 1.04
C THR A 911 26.65 -6.05 2.55
N GLY A 912 26.15 -7.05 3.29
CA GLY A 912 26.33 -7.15 4.73
C GLY A 912 27.79 -7.27 5.17
N ILE A 913 28.58 -8.10 4.48
CA ILE A 913 30.01 -8.30 4.74
C ILE A 913 30.80 -7.02 4.51
N THR A 914 30.51 -6.32 3.41
CA THR A 914 31.23 -5.08 3.04
C THR A 914 30.91 -3.88 3.94
N ARG A 915 29.95 -4.00 4.88
CA ARG A 915 29.72 -2.95 5.89
C ARG A 915 30.79 -2.94 6.99
N ALA A 916 31.58 -4.01 7.14
CA ALA A 916 32.58 -4.13 8.19
C ALA A 916 33.93 -3.51 7.77
N LYS A 917 34.45 -2.57 8.57
CA LYS A 917 35.77 -1.94 8.33
C LYS A 917 36.94 -2.71 8.96
N LYS A 918 36.77 -3.19 10.19
CA LYS A 918 37.87 -3.81 10.96
C LYS A 918 37.61 -5.27 11.28
N ILE A 919 36.42 -5.61 11.77
CA ILE A 919 36.09 -6.97 12.21
C ILE A 919 34.68 -7.36 11.77
N LEU A 920 34.53 -8.57 11.25
CA LEU A 920 33.24 -9.19 10.94
C LEU A 920 33.14 -10.53 11.65
N VAL A 921 32.02 -10.76 12.35
CA VAL A 921 31.69 -12.07 12.92
C VAL A 921 30.39 -12.58 12.31
N LEU A 922 30.47 -13.68 11.57
CA LEU A 922 29.31 -14.43 11.12
C LEU A 922 28.87 -15.42 12.20
N VAL A 923 27.59 -15.44 12.53
CA VAL A 923 26.99 -16.40 13.47
C VAL A 923 25.91 -17.20 12.75
N GLY A 924 26.05 -18.51 12.65
CA GLY A 924 25.02 -19.33 12.00
C GLY A 924 25.56 -20.61 11.39
N THR A 925 25.02 -21.01 10.23
CA THR A 925 25.33 -22.33 9.64
C THR A 925 26.05 -22.23 8.30
N LYS A 926 26.98 -23.16 8.05
CA LYS A 926 27.63 -23.29 6.74
C LYS A 926 26.62 -23.52 5.61
N LYS A 927 25.54 -24.25 5.90
CA LYS A 927 24.43 -24.51 4.96
C LYS A 927 23.76 -23.21 4.50
N ALA A 928 23.45 -22.31 5.42
CA ALA A 928 22.83 -21.02 5.09
C ALA A 928 23.76 -20.13 4.25
N ILE A 929 25.05 -20.09 4.58
CA ILE A 929 26.06 -19.36 3.80
C ILE A 929 26.16 -19.95 2.40
N SER A 930 26.27 -21.27 2.28
CA SER A 930 26.33 -21.96 1.00
C SER A 930 25.08 -21.70 0.15
N TYR A 931 23.90 -21.78 0.75
CA TYR A 931 22.65 -21.45 0.07
C TYR A 931 22.69 -20.02 -0.49
N ALA A 932 23.04 -19.03 0.34
CA ALA A 932 23.08 -17.63 -0.09
C ALA A 932 24.09 -17.37 -1.22
N VAL A 933 25.27 -17.99 -1.17
CA VAL A 933 26.34 -17.81 -2.19
C VAL A 933 25.91 -18.33 -3.55
N HIS A 934 25.21 -19.47 -3.60
CA HIS A 934 24.75 -20.07 -4.85
C HIS A 934 23.42 -19.47 -5.32
N HIS A 935 22.63 -18.90 -4.41
CA HIS A 935 21.34 -18.31 -4.73
C HIS A 935 21.50 -16.89 -5.29
N VAL A 936 21.62 -16.82 -6.62
CA VAL A 936 21.50 -15.59 -7.38
C VAL A 936 20.08 -15.50 -7.93
N THR A 937 19.15 -15.01 -7.11
CA THR A 937 17.95 -14.41 -7.66
C THR A 937 18.38 -13.09 -8.29
N VAL A 938 18.74 -13.14 -9.57
CA VAL A 938 18.50 -11.97 -10.42
C VAL A 938 16.98 -11.87 -10.44
N ASN A 939 16.36 -11.17 -9.47
CA ASN A 939 15.03 -10.66 -9.69
C ASN A 939 15.18 -9.79 -10.93
N ARG A 940 14.86 -10.37 -12.10
CA ARG A 940 14.87 -9.65 -13.37
C ARG A 940 13.84 -8.56 -13.19
N ARG A 941 14.32 -7.39 -12.79
CA ARG A 941 13.52 -6.18 -12.74
C ARG A 941 13.08 -5.92 -14.16
N ASN A 942 11.78 -5.69 -14.32
CA ASN A 942 11.23 -5.36 -15.61
C ASN A 942 11.57 -3.90 -15.85
N THR A 943 12.47 -3.65 -16.78
CA THR A 943 12.86 -2.30 -17.24
C THR A 943 13.17 -2.37 -18.71
N LEU A 944 12.89 -1.29 -19.42
CA LEU A 944 13.25 -1.08 -20.82
C LEU A 944 14.30 0.03 -20.95
N LEU A 945 14.94 0.45 -19.85
CA LEU A 945 15.90 1.55 -19.85
C LEU A 945 17.08 1.26 -20.79
N LYS A 946 17.61 0.03 -20.74
CA LYS A 946 18.71 -0.42 -21.61
C LYS A 946 18.33 -0.29 -23.08
N GLU A 947 17.21 -0.88 -23.47
CA GLU A 947 16.70 -0.92 -24.83
C GLU A 947 16.36 0.49 -25.34
N ARG A 948 15.79 1.34 -24.47
CA ARG A 948 15.53 2.76 -24.76
C ARG A 948 16.82 3.56 -24.97
N LEU A 949 17.87 3.27 -24.20
CA LEU A 949 19.20 3.88 -24.38
C LEU A 949 19.84 3.43 -25.71
N GLN A 950 19.69 2.17 -26.09
CA GLN A 950 20.18 1.65 -27.37
C GLN A 950 19.36 2.15 -28.58
N GLY A 951 18.13 2.64 -28.34
CA GLY A 951 17.24 3.10 -29.41
C GLY A 951 16.47 1.98 -30.09
N GLU A 952 16.41 0.79 -29.47
CA GLU A 952 15.73 -0.40 -30.00
C GLU A 952 14.21 -0.34 -29.83
N ILE A 953 13.72 0.56 -28.97
CA ILE A 953 12.30 0.80 -28.74
C ILE A 953 11.91 2.13 -29.38
N GLN A 954 11.06 2.06 -30.41
CA GLN A 954 10.41 3.24 -30.96
C GLN A 954 9.60 3.94 -29.87
N LYS A 955 9.62 5.28 -29.87
CA LYS A 955 8.68 6.07 -29.07
C LYS A 955 7.28 5.50 -29.35
N GLY A 956 6.63 4.93 -28.33
CA GLY A 956 5.20 4.66 -28.43
C GLY A 956 4.54 5.95 -28.89
N THR A 957 3.59 5.86 -29.83
CA THR A 957 2.91 6.99 -30.44
C THR A 957 2.53 8.02 -29.39
N ASP A 958 3.36 9.06 -29.25
CA ASP A 958 3.03 10.27 -28.54
C ASP A 958 1.87 10.87 -29.34
N ASN A 959 0.64 10.67 -28.87
CA ASN A 959 -0.44 11.59 -29.17
C ASN A 959 -0.11 12.88 -28.43
N ASP A 960 0.81 13.68 -29.01
CA ASP A 960 0.98 15.09 -28.67
C ASP A 960 -0.37 15.79 -28.94
N ARG A 961 -1.14 15.97 -27.88
CA ARG A 961 -2.19 16.99 -27.75
C ARG A 961 -2.18 17.60 -26.37
#